data_AF-A0A517R425-F1
#
_entry.id   AF-A0A517R425-F1
#
_cell.length_a   1.000
_cell.length_b   1.000
_cell.length_c   1.000
_cell.angle_alpha   90.00
_cell.angle_beta   90.00
_cell.angle_gamma   90.00
#
_symmetry.space_group_name_H-M   'P 1'
#
loop_
_entity.id
_entity.type
_entity.pdbx_description
1 polymer ?
#
loop_
_entity_poly.entity_id
_entity_poly.type
_entity_poly.pdbx_seq_one_letter_code
_entity_poly.pdbx_strand_id
1 'polypeptide(L)'
;MLDFGFSRIQRTYFQECLRARSLFSLLALAAVLVFASSGCNEPTSVGEEDSTVENGSSALRPGASLVPASEQQGSRRETVAGTWQFLFYNSGSGEQRVGRDISGGFITFEKTDDGYRAKDFKSNSIFSDAELVDSEVTAETVKLTFKNNNTFEFDGSLWEDGVIRGGMQFNFPMHFLLRLVPHSGEITEADLKPMSVGMTDGFGPAKIAYRSGDPVDAFTSVLEEYPGSPAGFEAVDDFLSDISEVKAVDSNGVREIGDALVEFGKRWSPATANYARVTIATSLMSQGYQLDIADEFLATAKEESSPEFWSYWEEVIDSYRDFAIILSARREIKQAARAIESADDSEDLEVVRSIYGKHPYDPIVMYRAADAETKAENLEQAAEILGQMVALPGLESSILQSSVSDELSFIAPKGRLGGIWSRLDREDDALDDFLDELREKHLFYFLDSVEVPSLNSDGRTVLTEMFTGQGCPPCVAADLALDGAQQAVQGDKLISLRYHLHVPYPDPLTNLDSQQRSEYYGVRGTPTVFVNGVQPTEPLAGGFTNAPDSYERLLDAISAENQQTASGIQLQANSSVGGQTLHVSARATAEKSIPSSVRLRCVIAEPEVVYAGQNGIVEHRMVARLMPGGPDGVGGQDNAINFETSIPLSDIPKNTNEALDQYEQAVTARSEFQFKFLVRPLELDELRLIAFVQDDETKEVLAAIEVPITGEYDFAAVSEEHAKASDAEENANAGTEESGPALRPANQSDSTEDGDEASTSDSPQEAGSAEEATPTESDQTDNSEETGEPSESGSDED
;
A
#
# COMPACT_ATOMS: atom_id res chain seq x y z
N MET A 1 0.04 -26.55 -17.36
CA MET A 1 0.91 -26.25 -16.20
C MET A 1 1.71 -25.03 -16.58
N LEU A 2 1.58 -23.95 -15.81
CA LEU A 2 1.91 -22.54 -16.14
C LEU A 2 0.82 -21.83 -16.95
N ASP A 3 -0.30 -21.54 -16.29
CA ASP A 3 -1.31 -20.58 -16.79
C ASP A 3 -2.09 -19.87 -15.65
N PHE A 4 -1.54 -19.87 -14.43
CA PHE A 4 -2.16 -19.24 -13.26
C PHE A 4 -1.08 -18.47 -12.52
N GLY A 5 -1.08 -17.13 -12.60
CA GLY A 5 -0.13 -16.35 -11.80
C GLY A 5 -0.04 -14.84 -12.04
N PHE A 6 -0.56 -14.29 -13.13
CA PHE A 6 -0.31 -12.87 -13.45
C PHE A 6 -1.42 -11.88 -13.11
N SER A 7 -2.68 -12.30 -12.85
CA SER A 7 -3.74 -11.36 -12.42
C SER A 7 -3.59 -10.91 -10.95
N ARG A 8 -2.83 -11.65 -10.14
CA ARG A 8 -2.71 -11.43 -8.68
C ARG A 8 -1.82 -10.24 -8.29
N ILE A 9 -0.91 -9.82 -9.16
CA ILE A 9 0.07 -8.77 -8.85
C ILE A 9 -0.48 -7.37 -9.17
N GLN A 10 -1.43 -7.26 -10.11
CA GLN A 10 -1.96 -5.95 -10.51
C GLN A 10 -2.97 -5.36 -9.51
N ARG A 11 -3.75 -6.19 -8.79
CA ARG A 11 -4.78 -5.68 -7.86
C ARG A 11 -4.23 -5.20 -6.52
N THR A 12 -3.24 -5.86 -5.94
CA THR A 12 -2.62 -5.41 -4.67
C THR A 12 -1.73 -4.19 -4.85
N TYR A 13 -1.09 -4.04 -6.02
CA TYR A 13 -0.32 -2.83 -6.34
C TYR A 13 -1.22 -1.61 -6.53
N PHE A 14 -2.44 -1.76 -7.06
CA PHE A 14 -3.32 -0.64 -7.41
C PHE A 14 -3.71 0.23 -6.20
N GLN A 15 -3.92 -0.34 -5.01
CA GLN A 15 -4.30 0.42 -3.81
C GLN A 15 -3.14 1.21 -3.17
N GLU A 16 -1.92 0.69 -3.21
CA GLU A 16 -0.70 1.45 -2.84
C GLU A 16 -0.28 2.42 -3.97
N CYS A 17 -0.59 2.11 -5.22
CA CYS A 17 -0.28 2.94 -6.40
C CYS A 17 -1.18 4.18 -6.57
N LEU A 18 -2.37 4.23 -5.96
CA LEU A 18 -3.20 5.44 -5.93
C LEU A 18 -2.52 6.62 -5.20
N ARG A 19 -1.51 6.37 -4.36
CA ARG A 19 -0.69 7.41 -3.70
C ARG A 19 0.57 7.83 -4.48
N ALA A 20 0.89 7.20 -5.62
CA ALA A 20 2.13 7.49 -6.35
C ALA A 20 1.97 7.41 -7.88
N ARG A 21 1.23 8.35 -8.47
CA ARG A 21 1.04 8.46 -9.93
C ARG A 21 2.34 8.72 -10.72
N SER A 22 3.35 9.32 -10.11
CA SER A 22 4.65 9.56 -10.76
C SER A 22 5.55 8.31 -10.85
N LEU A 23 5.22 7.23 -10.14
CA LEU A 23 5.96 5.97 -10.17
C LEU A 23 5.50 5.00 -11.26
N PHE A 24 4.30 5.14 -11.83
CA PHE A 24 3.73 4.13 -12.73
C PHE A 24 4.33 4.14 -14.14
N SER A 25 4.62 5.32 -14.70
CA SER A 25 5.39 5.47 -15.96
C SER A 25 6.83 4.94 -15.82
N LEU A 26 7.36 4.93 -14.59
CA LEU A 26 8.72 4.52 -14.27
C LEU A 26 8.82 3.05 -13.88
N LEU A 27 7.86 2.47 -13.15
CA LEU A 27 7.86 1.05 -12.76
C LEU A 27 7.58 0.13 -13.94
N ALA A 28 6.78 0.53 -14.92
CA ALA A 28 6.60 -0.24 -16.14
C ALA A 28 7.90 -0.25 -17.00
N LEU A 29 8.61 0.88 -17.09
CA LEU A 29 9.89 0.97 -17.79
C LEU A 29 11.05 0.35 -16.98
N ALA A 30 10.99 0.39 -15.65
CA ALA A 30 11.98 -0.17 -14.73
C ALA A 30 11.79 -1.68 -14.51
N ALA A 31 10.57 -2.20 -14.48
CA ALA A 31 10.30 -3.64 -14.46
C ALA A 31 10.84 -4.31 -15.75
N VAL A 32 10.83 -3.58 -16.87
CA VAL A 32 11.46 -3.99 -18.13
C VAL A 32 13.00 -3.92 -18.07
N LEU A 33 13.59 -3.08 -17.22
CA LEU A 33 15.05 -2.98 -17.02
C LEU A 33 15.60 -3.92 -15.94
N VAL A 34 14.80 -4.36 -14.95
CA VAL A 34 15.27 -5.19 -13.83
C VAL A 34 15.41 -6.68 -14.21
N PHE A 35 14.72 -7.18 -15.23
CA PHE A 35 14.85 -8.57 -15.69
C PHE A 35 16.08 -8.86 -16.58
N ALA A 36 16.87 -7.85 -16.93
CA ALA A 36 18.05 -8.00 -17.80
C ALA A 36 19.38 -8.28 -17.04
N SER A 37 19.38 -8.41 -15.71
CA SER A 37 20.61 -8.58 -14.91
C SER A 37 20.77 -9.92 -14.17
N SER A 38 19.85 -10.87 -14.29
CA SER A 38 19.96 -12.18 -13.65
C SER A 38 20.35 -13.29 -14.63
N GLY A 39 21.65 -13.31 -14.97
CA GLY A 39 22.29 -14.37 -15.77
C GLY A 39 23.70 -14.72 -15.25
N CYS A 40 23.75 -15.60 -14.25
CA CYS A 40 24.85 -16.47 -13.77
C CYS A 40 26.33 -16.15 -14.12
N ASN A 41 27.18 -15.95 -13.09
CA ASN A 41 28.30 -16.87 -12.80
C ASN A 41 28.96 -16.62 -11.42
N GLU A 42 29.45 -17.72 -10.81
CA GLU A 42 30.17 -17.83 -9.54
C GLU A 42 31.47 -17.00 -9.43
N PRO A 43 31.95 -16.71 -8.21
CA PRO A 43 33.04 -15.77 -7.98
C PRO A 43 34.41 -16.45 -8.12
N THR A 44 35.24 -15.97 -9.05
CA THR A 44 36.68 -16.14 -8.97
C THR A 44 37.34 -14.82 -8.58
N SER A 45 38.03 -14.87 -7.44
CA SER A 45 38.87 -13.82 -6.85
C SER A 45 39.87 -13.21 -7.83
N VAL A 46 40.09 -11.89 -7.76
CA VAL A 46 41.38 -11.19 -7.52
C VAL A 46 41.26 -9.74 -8.01
N GLY A 47 41.66 -8.79 -7.15
CA GLY A 47 42.24 -7.51 -7.56
C GLY A 47 41.44 -6.27 -7.16
N GLU A 48 41.87 -5.61 -6.08
CA GLU A 48 41.51 -4.23 -5.75
C GLU A 48 41.81 -3.30 -6.93
N GLU A 49 40.81 -2.57 -7.41
CA GLU A 49 41.00 -1.26 -8.04
C GLU A 49 39.74 -0.42 -7.85
N ASP A 50 39.96 0.82 -7.39
CA ASP A 50 39.00 1.88 -7.10
C ASP A 50 37.86 1.97 -8.13
N SER A 51 36.60 1.84 -7.67
CA SER A 51 35.44 2.19 -8.49
C SER A 51 34.53 3.15 -7.72
N THR A 52 34.65 4.43 -8.05
CA THR A 52 33.61 5.44 -7.83
C THR A 52 32.28 4.97 -8.39
N VAL A 53 31.24 5.00 -7.57
CA VAL A 53 29.85 4.73 -7.94
C VAL A 53 29.37 5.83 -8.91
N GLU A 54 29.27 5.51 -10.19
CA GLU A 54 28.52 6.32 -11.16
C GLU A 54 27.02 6.08 -10.96
N ASN A 55 26.33 7.11 -10.46
CA ASN A 55 24.88 7.21 -10.55
C ASN A 55 24.46 7.16 -12.02
N GLY A 56 23.57 6.22 -12.37
CA GLY A 56 23.02 6.02 -13.71
C GLY A 56 22.18 7.22 -14.18
N SER A 57 22.84 8.27 -14.68
CA SER A 57 22.21 9.26 -15.54
C SER A 57 22.15 8.69 -16.95
N SER A 58 21.01 8.79 -17.63
CA SER A 58 20.90 8.52 -19.08
C SER A 58 21.83 9.50 -19.82
N ALA A 59 23.07 9.11 -20.03
CA ALA A 59 24.03 9.87 -20.80
C ALA A 59 23.48 10.10 -22.21
N LEU A 60 23.54 11.36 -22.67
CA LEU A 60 23.27 11.70 -24.07
C LEU A 60 24.27 10.96 -24.95
N ARG A 61 23.86 10.56 -26.16
CA ARG A 61 24.79 10.01 -27.16
C ARG A 61 26.01 10.95 -27.30
N PRO A 62 27.26 10.44 -27.37
CA PRO A 62 28.41 11.28 -27.69
C PRO A 62 28.20 11.98 -29.04
N GLY A 63 28.03 13.31 -29.02
CA GLY A 63 27.70 14.13 -30.20
C GLY A 63 26.22 14.48 -30.37
N ALA A 64 25.32 14.05 -29.47
CA ALA A 64 23.93 14.51 -29.47
C ALA A 64 23.84 15.99 -29.12
N SER A 65 23.16 16.75 -29.98
CA SER A 65 22.92 18.17 -29.77
C SER A 65 21.78 18.39 -28.76
N LEU A 66 21.81 19.51 -28.03
CA LEU A 66 20.67 20.00 -27.22
C LEU A 66 19.47 20.43 -28.08
N VAL A 67 19.64 20.38 -29.39
CA VAL A 67 18.65 20.65 -30.43
C VAL A 67 17.57 19.57 -30.43
N PRO A 68 16.28 19.93 -30.55
CA PRO A 68 15.17 18.98 -30.61
C PRO A 68 15.38 17.86 -31.65
N ALA A 69 14.87 16.67 -31.35
CA ALA A 69 15.00 15.52 -32.27
C ALA A 69 14.36 15.80 -33.65
N SER A 70 13.39 16.72 -33.70
CA SER A 70 12.77 17.20 -34.93
C SER A 70 13.71 17.96 -35.87
N GLU A 71 14.73 18.63 -35.33
CA GLU A 71 15.72 19.40 -36.09
C GLU A 71 16.93 18.55 -36.51
N GLN A 72 17.09 17.34 -35.96
CA GLN A 72 18.16 16.39 -36.33
C GLN A 72 17.74 15.41 -37.45
N GLN A 73 16.58 15.63 -38.07
CA GLN A 73 15.92 14.67 -38.98
C GLN A 73 16.61 14.50 -40.34
N GLY A 74 16.49 13.30 -40.91
CA GLY A 74 16.72 13.07 -42.34
C GLY A 74 15.71 13.84 -43.22
N SER A 75 15.88 13.81 -44.54
CA SER A 75 14.98 14.52 -45.47
C SER A 75 13.51 14.14 -45.26
N ARG A 76 12.64 15.15 -45.05
CA ARG A 76 11.17 15.06 -44.99
C ARG A 76 10.64 14.04 -45.99
N ARG A 77 9.84 13.08 -45.53
CA ARG A 77 9.24 12.02 -46.37
C ARG A 77 7.79 12.39 -46.72
N GLU A 78 7.43 12.23 -47.99
CA GLU A 78 6.05 12.40 -48.49
C GLU A 78 5.25 11.08 -48.52
N THR A 79 5.91 9.95 -48.21
CA THR A 79 5.28 8.62 -48.17
C THR A 79 5.86 7.81 -47.02
N VAL A 80 5.14 6.80 -46.55
CA VAL A 80 5.64 5.90 -45.49
C VAL A 80 6.87 5.07 -45.90
N ALA A 81 7.24 4.99 -47.18
CA ALA A 81 8.35 4.15 -47.62
C ALA A 81 9.68 4.54 -46.97
N GLY A 82 10.43 3.55 -46.49
CA GLY A 82 11.76 3.64 -45.92
C GLY A 82 11.83 3.28 -44.44
N THR A 83 12.97 3.59 -43.82
CA THR A 83 13.25 3.25 -42.42
C THR A 83 12.83 4.39 -41.49
N TRP A 84 12.22 4.00 -40.38
CA TRP A 84 11.66 4.86 -39.34
C TRP A 84 12.22 4.47 -37.99
N GLN A 85 12.39 5.46 -37.11
CA GLN A 85 12.79 5.29 -35.72
C GLN A 85 11.61 5.58 -34.80
N PHE A 86 11.32 4.67 -33.87
CA PHE A 86 10.32 4.87 -32.83
C PHE A 86 10.87 5.80 -31.74
N LEU A 87 10.18 6.90 -31.46
CA LEU A 87 10.51 7.85 -30.41
C LEU A 87 9.40 7.88 -29.35
N PHE A 88 9.78 7.45 -28.15
CA PHE A 88 8.99 7.55 -26.92
C PHE A 88 9.31 8.86 -26.19
N TYR A 89 8.31 9.40 -25.51
CA TYR A 89 8.50 10.55 -24.64
C TYR A 89 8.81 10.10 -23.20
N ASN A 90 9.77 10.77 -22.57
CA ASN A 90 10.09 10.61 -21.16
C ASN A 90 10.33 11.98 -20.53
N SER A 91 9.51 12.35 -19.55
CA SER A 91 9.60 13.62 -18.83
C SER A 91 10.64 13.63 -17.68
N GLY A 92 11.14 12.46 -17.28
CA GLY A 92 11.99 12.28 -16.10
C GLY A 92 11.24 12.40 -14.76
N SER A 93 11.96 12.33 -13.64
CA SER A 93 11.40 12.42 -12.29
C SER A 93 12.04 13.53 -11.45
N GLY A 94 11.28 14.09 -10.51
CA GLY A 94 11.76 15.08 -9.53
C GLY A 94 11.98 16.49 -10.10
N GLU A 95 12.67 17.35 -9.34
CA GLU A 95 12.87 18.76 -9.68
C GLU A 95 13.68 18.99 -10.98
N GLN A 96 14.42 17.96 -11.43
CA GLN A 96 15.18 17.97 -12.68
C GLN A 96 14.45 17.30 -13.85
N ARG A 97 13.10 17.31 -13.86
CA ARG A 97 12.31 16.91 -15.03
C ARG A 97 12.79 17.63 -16.30
N VAL A 98 13.15 16.83 -17.29
CA VAL A 98 13.63 17.25 -18.62
C VAL A 98 12.97 16.31 -19.63
N GLY A 99 12.05 16.85 -20.43
CA GLY A 99 11.38 16.11 -21.50
C GLY A 99 12.35 15.69 -22.60
N ARG A 100 12.50 14.38 -22.79
CA ARG A 100 13.43 13.77 -23.73
C ARG A 100 12.74 12.75 -24.62
N ASP A 101 13.23 12.67 -25.85
CA ASP A 101 12.87 11.63 -26.80
C ASP A 101 13.82 10.45 -26.63
N ILE A 102 13.26 9.25 -26.46
CA ILE A 102 14.00 8.00 -26.30
C ILE A 102 13.71 7.09 -27.48
N SER A 103 14.77 6.59 -28.11
CA SER A 103 14.65 5.62 -29.20
C SER A 103 14.19 4.26 -28.68
N GLY A 104 13.06 3.75 -29.18
CA GLY A 104 12.57 2.39 -28.88
C GLY A 104 13.00 1.34 -29.90
N GLY A 105 13.47 1.76 -31.08
CA GLY A 105 13.83 0.86 -32.16
C GLY A 105 13.56 1.45 -33.52
N PHE A 106 13.57 0.59 -34.53
CA PHE A 106 13.42 0.95 -35.94
C PHE A 106 12.53 -0.04 -36.68
N ILE A 107 11.86 0.43 -37.73
CA ILE A 107 11.08 -0.38 -38.66
C ILE A 107 11.25 0.15 -40.08
N THR A 108 11.21 -0.73 -41.07
CA THR A 108 11.28 -0.34 -42.49
C THR A 108 9.97 -0.67 -43.20
N PHE A 109 9.39 0.30 -43.90
CA PHE A 109 8.26 0.07 -44.79
C PHE A 109 8.74 0.02 -46.24
N GLU A 110 8.50 -1.11 -46.89
CA GLU A 110 8.85 -1.32 -48.29
C GLU A 110 7.61 -1.14 -49.16
N LYS A 111 7.75 -0.39 -50.26
CA LYS A 111 6.71 -0.27 -51.27
C LYS A 111 6.62 -1.58 -52.07
N THR A 112 5.42 -2.12 -52.19
CA THR A 112 5.11 -3.32 -52.98
C THR A 112 4.21 -2.96 -54.17
N ASP A 113 3.96 -3.93 -55.06
CA ASP A 113 3.06 -3.73 -56.21
C ASP A 113 1.61 -3.41 -55.77
N ASP A 114 1.19 -3.92 -54.62
CA ASP A 114 -0.17 -3.80 -54.07
C ASP A 114 -0.28 -2.82 -52.88
N GLY A 115 0.80 -2.09 -52.53
CA GLY A 115 0.78 -1.13 -51.42
C GLY A 115 2.13 -1.01 -50.70
N TYR A 116 2.12 -1.22 -49.38
CA TYR A 116 3.31 -1.17 -48.53
C TYR A 116 3.32 -2.37 -47.58
N ARG A 117 4.50 -2.79 -47.15
CA ARG A 117 4.67 -3.82 -46.13
C ARG A 117 5.69 -3.41 -45.09
N ALA A 118 5.44 -3.77 -43.83
CA ALA A 118 6.43 -3.67 -42.78
C ALA A 118 7.50 -4.76 -42.92
N LYS A 119 8.75 -4.40 -42.63
CA LYS A 119 9.91 -5.28 -42.68
C LYS A 119 10.99 -4.77 -41.74
N ASP A 120 11.91 -5.67 -41.35
CA ASP A 120 13.16 -5.34 -40.65
C ASP A 120 12.91 -4.55 -39.35
N PHE A 121 11.88 -4.94 -38.58
CA PHE A 121 11.66 -4.41 -37.24
C PHE A 121 12.83 -4.82 -36.33
N LYS A 122 13.48 -3.84 -35.73
CA LYS A 122 14.58 -4.01 -34.79
C LYS A 122 14.31 -3.13 -33.58
N SER A 123 13.99 -3.74 -32.45
CA SER A 123 13.68 -3.03 -31.22
C SER A 123 14.78 -3.17 -30.18
N ASN A 124 14.64 -2.40 -29.12
CA ASN A 124 15.45 -2.54 -27.91
C ASN A 124 14.58 -2.95 -26.72
N SER A 125 15.17 -2.92 -25.53
CA SER A 125 14.50 -3.33 -24.29
C SER A 125 13.19 -2.59 -24.02
N ILE A 126 12.95 -1.38 -24.57
CA ILE A 126 11.68 -0.66 -24.41
C ILE A 126 10.49 -1.46 -24.95
N PHE A 127 10.67 -2.24 -26.02
CA PHE A 127 9.63 -3.16 -26.53
C PHE A 127 9.65 -4.53 -25.83
N SER A 128 10.54 -4.75 -24.86
CA SER A 128 10.64 -6.01 -24.09
C SER A 128 10.64 -7.26 -24.97
N ASP A 129 11.54 -7.27 -25.95
CA ASP A 129 11.71 -8.36 -26.93
C ASP A 129 10.45 -8.70 -27.76
N ALA A 130 9.50 -7.78 -27.88
CA ALA A 130 8.31 -8.00 -28.69
C ALA A 130 8.63 -8.21 -30.16
N GLU A 131 7.87 -9.09 -30.80
CA GLU A 131 7.91 -9.35 -32.23
C GLU A 131 6.76 -8.63 -32.94
N LEU A 132 7.00 -8.17 -34.16
CA LEU A 132 5.94 -7.69 -35.04
C LEU A 132 5.17 -8.90 -35.60
N VAL A 133 3.92 -9.07 -35.19
CA VAL A 133 3.09 -10.23 -35.58
C VAL A 133 2.07 -9.91 -36.67
N ASP A 134 1.69 -8.64 -36.82
CA ASP A 134 0.82 -8.19 -37.90
C ASP A 134 1.12 -6.73 -38.30
N SER A 135 0.81 -6.38 -39.54
CA SER A 135 0.95 -5.00 -40.04
C SER A 135 0.01 -4.70 -41.20
N GLU A 136 -0.69 -3.57 -41.11
CA GLU A 136 -1.42 -2.97 -42.22
C GLU A 136 -0.83 -1.59 -42.54
N VAL A 137 -0.31 -1.43 -43.76
CA VAL A 137 0.42 -0.22 -44.14
C VAL A 137 -0.10 0.33 -45.46
N THR A 138 -0.53 1.59 -45.45
CA THR A 138 -0.95 2.33 -46.65
C THR A 138 0.03 3.47 -46.95
N ALA A 139 -0.25 4.31 -47.96
CA ALA A 139 0.59 5.47 -48.24
C ALA A 139 0.61 6.51 -47.10
N GLU A 140 -0.43 6.50 -46.26
CA GLU A 140 -0.71 7.55 -45.27
C GLU A 140 -0.91 6.99 -43.85
N THR A 141 -1.19 5.69 -43.69
CA THR A 141 -1.51 5.08 -42.40
C THR A 141 -0.66 3.84 -42.12
N VAL A 142 -0.41 3.60 -40.83
CA VAL A 142 0.38 2.49 -40.31
C VAL A 142 -0.34 1.88 -39.11
N LYS A 143 -0.68 0.59 -39.21
CA LYS A 143 -1.12 -0.22 -38.08
C LYS A 143 -0.14 -1.36 -37.86
N LEU A 144 0.32 -1.54 -36.64
CA LEU A 144 1.29 -2.56 -36.25
C LEU A 144 0.80 -3.28 -35.01
N THR A 145 0.82 -4.62 -35.03
CA THR A 145 0.53 -5.43 -33.86
C THR A 145 1.82 -6.10 -33.41
N PHE A 146 2.15 -5.90 -32.14
CA PHE A 146 3.31 -6.48 -31.50
C PHE A 146 2.88 -7.49 -30.45
N LYS A 147 3.73 -8.50 -30.24
CA LYS A 147 3.48 -9.53 -29.24
C LYS A 147 4.74 -9.91 -28.48
N ASN A 148 4.61 -9.95 -27.16
CA ASN A 148 5.49 -10.65 -26.22
C ASN A 148 4.59 -11.42 -25.24
N ASN A 149 4.79 -11.26 -23.94
CA ASN A 149 3.84 -11.70 -22.92
C ASN A 149 2.48 -10.98 -23.01
N ASN A 150 2.44 -9.81 -23.66
CA ASN A 150 1.27 -8.99 -23.92
C ASN A 150 1.10 -8.75 -25.43
N THR A 151 -0.09 -8.30 -25.83
CA THR A 151 -0.35 -7.82 -27.20
C THR A 151 -0.59 -6.32 -27.13
N PHE A 152 0.04 -5.57 -28.03
CA PHE A 152 -0.15 -4.13 -28.12
C PHE A 152 -0.11 -3.66 -29.58
N GLU A 153 -0.86 -2.61 -29.85
CA GLU A 153 -1.16 -2.15 -31.19
C GLU A 153 -0.78 -0.68 -31.33
N PHE A 154 -0.07 -0.36 -32.40
CA PHE A 154 0.20 1.02 -32.81
C PHE A 154 -0.70 1.37 -34.00
N ASP A 155 -1.44 2.48 -33.92
CA ASP A 155 -2.24 3.05 -35.00
C ASP A 155 -1.81 4.50 -35.22
N GLY A 156 -1.24 4.79 -36.39
CA GLY A 156 -0.70 6.11 -36.71
C GLY A 156 -0.84 6.52 -38.18
N SER A 157 -0.69 7.82 -38.42
CA SER A 157 -0.81 8.46 -39.73
C SER A 157 0.42 9.32 -40.05
N LEU A 158 0.79 9.40 -41.33
CA LEU A 158 1.84 10.28 -41.84
C LEU A 158 1.32 11.72 -41.93
N TRP A 159 2.03 12.63 -41.27
CA TRP A 159 1.69 14.05 -41.25
C TRP A 159 2.48 14.85 -42.26
N GLU A 160 2.02 16.08 -42.54
CA GLU A 160 2.66 16.97 -43.52
C GLU A 160 4.13 17.21 -43.19
N ASP A 161 4.53 17.28 -41.92
CA ASP A 161 5.93 17.45 -41.51
C ASP A 161 6.82 16.22 -41.79
N GLY A 162 6.25 15.13 -42.29
CA GLY A 162 6.97 13.91 -42.64
C GLY A 162 7.20 12.97 -41.45
N VAL A 163 6.49 13.17 -40.34
CA VAL A 163 6.50 12.30 -39.16
C VAL A 163 5.23 11.46 -39.13
N ILE A 164 5.36 10.18 -38.82
CA ILE A 164 4.20 9.34 -38.53
C ILE A 164 3.89 9.46 -37.03
N ARG A 165 2.65 9.79 -36.70
CA ARG A 165 2.20 9.99 -35.31
C ARG A 165 0.99 9.11 -35.04
N GLY A 166 0.94 8.52 -33.85
CA GLY A 166 -0.13 7.58 -33.51
C GLY A 166 -0.18 7.23 -32.03
N GLY A 167 -1.20 6.45 -31.68
CA GLY A 167 -1.38 5.89 -30.35
C GLY A 167 -0.91 4.45 -30.28
N MET A 168 -0.25 4.07 -29.20
CA MET A 168 0.10 2.69 -28.90
C MET A 168 -0.73 2.19 -27.70
N GLN A 169 -1.65 1.26 -27.95
CA GLN A 169 -2.58 0.71 -26.97
C GLN A 169 -2.14 -0.69 -26.54
N PHE A 170 -2.13 -0.96 -25.24
CA PHE A 170 -1.90 -2.30 -24.70
C PHE A 170 -3.22 -3.03 -24.42
N ASN A 171 -3.17 -4.34 -24.30
CA ASN A 171 -4.27 -5.17 -23.80
C ASN A 171 -4.52 -5.04 -22.28
N PHE A 172 -4.20 -3.88 -21.72
CA PHE A 172 -4.40 -3.44 -20.34
C PHE A 172 -4.47 -1.89 -20.35
N PRO A 173 -4.91 -1.22 -19.26
CA PRO A 173 -5.18 0.22 -19.25
C PRO A 173 -3.91 1.10 -19.33
N MET A 174 -3.27 1.12 -20.50
CA MET A 174 -2.07 1.87 -20.82
C MET A 174 -2.08 2.29 -22.29
N HIS A 175 -1.74 3.55 -22.55
CA HIS A 175 -1.69 4.15 -23.87
C HIS A 175 -0.48 5.10 -23.99
N PHE A 176 0.27 5.04 -25.09
CA PHE A 176 1.36 6.00 -25.36
C PHE A 176 1.15 6.76 -26.66
N LEU A 177 1.54 8.03 -26.65
CA LEU A 177 1.70 8.83 -27.85
C LEU A 177 3.08 8.53 -28.46
N LEU A 178 3.10 7.91 -29.63
CA LEU A 178 4.31 7.41 -30.26
C LEU A 178 4.55 8.12 -31.60
N ARG A 179 5.81 8.52 -31.83
CA ARG A 179 6.26 9.10 -33.10
C ARG A 179 7.19 8.15 -33.81
N LEU A 180 7.05 8.07 -35.12
CA LEU A 180 8.00 7.43 -36.01
C LEU A 180 8.63 8.55 -36.85
N VAL A 181 9.93 8.74 -36.70
CA VAL A 181 10.69 9.75 -37.46
C VAL A 181 11.53 9.11 -38.56
N PRO A 182 11.73 9.78 -39.71
CA PRO A 182 12.57 9.26 -40.78
C PRO A 182 14.01 9.00 -40.32
N HIS A 183 14.51 7.79 -40.56
CA HIS A 183 15.91 7.45 -40.36
C HIS A 183 16.63 7.31 -41.71
N SER A 184 17.83 7.88 -41.83
CA SER A 184 18.72 7.73 -42.98
C SER A 184 20.07 7.19 -42.53
N GLY A 185 20.40 5.97 -42.94
CA GLY A 185 21.63 5.30 -42.52
C GLY A 185 21.43 3.80 -42.34
N GLU A 186 22.52 3.08 -42.10
CA GLU A 186 22.46 1.69 -41.67
C GLU A 186 22.24 1.65 -40.15
N ILE A 187 21.29 0.81 -39.71
CA ILE A 187 21.03 0.58 -38.27
C ILE A 187 22.15 -0.29 -37.69
N THR A 188 22.90 0.26 -36.74
CA THR A 188 23.97 -0.44 -36.01
C THR A 188 23.48 -0.96 -34.66
N GLU A 189 24.24 -1.86 -34.03
CA GLU A 189 23.95 -2.31 -32.64
C GLU A 189 23.94 -1.15 -31.63
N ALA A 190 24.75 -0.11 -31.87
CA ALA A 190 24.77 1.08 -31.02
C ALA A 190 23.47 1.90 -31.13
N ASP A 191 22.73 1.78 -32.23
CA ASP A 191 21.40 2.39 -32.44
C ASP A 191 20.30 1.69 -31.67
N LEU A 192 20.50 0.41 -31.32
CA LEU A 192 19.56 -0.36 -30.51
C LEU A 192 19.81 -0.22 -29.00
N LYS A 193 20.77 0.59 -28.56
CA LYS A 193 20.86 0.94 -27.13
C LYS A 193 19.80 1.99 -26.78
N PRO A 194 18.97 1.81 -25.74
CA PRO A 194 17.98 2.79 -25.33
C PRO A 194 18.71 4.04 -24.81
N MET A 195 18.80 5.06 -25.65
CA MET A 195 19.48 6.32 -25.35
C MET A 195 18.57 7.49 -25.67
N SER A 196 18.71 8.56 -24.87
CA SER A 196 18.13 9.86 -25.16
C SER A 196 18.65 10.37 -26.51
N VAL A 197 17.72 10.70 -27.40
CA VAL A 197 17.99 11.19 -28.77
C VAL A 197 18.02 12.72 -28.80
N GLY A 198 17.24 13.39 -27.95
CA GLY A 198 17.24 14.85 -27.83
C GLY A 198 16.16 15.34 -26.85
N MET A 199 16.01 16.66 -26.75
CA MET A 199 14.89 17.27 -26.04
C MET A 199 13.60 17.16 -26.87
N THR A 200 12.48 17.01 -26.19
CA THR A 200 11.16 17.02 -26.83
C THR A 200 10.69 18.47 -27.03
N ASP A 201 10.22 18.79 -28.23
CA ASP A 201 9.64 20.11 -28.54
C ASP A 201 8.48 20.45 -27.60
N GLY A 202 8.25 21.73 -27.35
CA GLY A 202 7.13 22.18 -26.51
C GLY A 202 7.28 21.91 -25.01
N PHE A 203 8.26 21.12 -24.55
CA PHE A 203 8.47 20.83 -23.11
C PHE A 203 8.71 22.10 -22.28
N GLY A 204 9.55 23.02 -22.77
CA GLY A 204 9.83 24.29 -22.09
C GLY A 204 8.58 25.16 -21.92
N PRO A 205 7.88 25.51 -23.03
CA PRO A 205 6.58 26.19 -23.00
C PRO A 205 5.54 25.50 -22.10
N ALA A 206 5.42 24.17 -22.18
CA ALA A 206 4.51 23.40 -21.33
C ALA A 206 4.81 23.56 -19.84
N LYS A 207 6.11 23.55 -19.46
CA LYS A 207 6.54 23.73 -18.07
C LYS A 207 6.23 25.12 -17.50
N ILE A 208 6.20 26.15 -18.34
CA ILE A 208 5.89 27.52 -17.89
C ILE A 208 4.38 27.80 -17.89
N ALA A 209 3.59 27.12 -18.72
CA ALA A 209 2.14 27.30 -18.81
C ALA A 209 1.43 27.12 -17.47
N TYR A 210 1.84 26.11 -16.68
CA TYR A 210 1.33 25.84 -15.33
C TYR A 210 1.43 27.06 -14.38
N ARG A 211 2.44 27.91 -14.56
CA ARG A 211 2.73 29.07 -13.68
C ARG A 211 2.23 30.39 -14.26
N SER A 212 1.50 30.35 -15.38
CA SER A 212 0.99 31.54 -16.03
C SER A 212 -0.19 32.14 -15.24
N GLY A 213 -0.57 33.39 -15.57
CA GLY A 213 -1.76 34.03 -15.01
C GLY A 213 -3.06 33.44 -15.55
N ASP A 214 -3.01 32.76 -16.70
CA ASP A 214 -4.13 32.07 -17.34
C ASP A 214 -3.65 30.69 -17.85
N PRO A 215 -3.61 29.67 -16.97
CA PRO A 215 -3.12 28.35 -17.33
C PRO A 215 -3.92 27.66 -18.44
N VAL A 216 -5.23 27.89 -18.52
CA VAL A 216 -6.09 27.26 -19.55
C VAL A 216 -5.69 27.74 -20.93
N ASP A 217 -5.59 29.07 -21.11
CA ASP A 217 -5.20 29.66 -22.39
C ASP A 217 -3.74 29.33 -22.75
N ALA A 218 -2.85 29.32 -21.76
CA ALA A 218 -1.44 28.97 -21.95
C ALA A 218 -1.24 27.51 -22.36
N PHE A 219 -1.93 26.56 -21.73
CA PHE A 219 -1.86 25.15 -22.12
C PHE A 219 -2.52 24.89 -23.47
N THR A 220 -3.66 25.52 -23.75
CA THR A 220 -4.32 25.44 -25.06
C THR A 220 -3.38 25.93 -26.16
N SER A 221 -2.70 27.05 -25.94
CA SER A 221 -1.68 27.57 -26.86
C SER A 221 -0.53 26.58 -27.07
N VAL A 222 -0.06 25.89 -26.03
CA VAL A 222 0.98 24.85 -26.16
C VAL A 222 0.49 23.67 -27.02
N LEU A 223 -0.75 23.21 -26.83
CA LEU A 223 -1.33 22.12 -27.63
C LEU A 223 -1.52 22.52 -29.12
N GLU A 224 -1.73 23.80 -29.40
CA GLU A 224 -1.87 24.35 -30.75
C GLU A 224 -0.54 24.62 -31.44
N GLU A 225 0.44 25.18 -30.73
CA GLU A 225 1.78 25.49 -31.26
C GLU A 225 2.64 24.23 -31.47
N TYR A 226 2.45 23.21 -30.62
CA TYR A 226 3.23 21.96 -30.67
C TYR A 226 2.33 20.73 -30.88
N PRO A 227 1.50 20.67 -31.95
CA PRO A 227 0.48 19.64 -32.13
C PRO A 227 1.07 18.24 -32.37
N GLY A 228 2.35 18.17 -32.76
CA GLY A 228 3.11 16.94 -32.93
C GLY A 228 3.95 16.52 -31.73
N SER A 229 3.90 17.25 -30.61
CA SER A 229 4.70 16.95 -29.43
C SER A 229 3.86 16.31 -28.32
N PRO A 230 4.28 15.16 -27.78
CA PRO A 230 3.60 14.53 -26.63
C PRO A 230 3.77 15.33 -25.32
N ALA A 231 4.68 16.30 -25.27
CA ALA A 231 4.96 17.08 -24.06
C ALA A 231 3.75 17.91 -23.61
N GLY A 232 2.95 18.42 -24.55
CA GLY A 232 1.73 19.15 -24.22
C GLY A 232 0.67 18.26 -23.57
N PHE A 233 0.49 17.03 -24.07
CA PHE A 233 -0.45 16.08 -23.50
C PHE A 233 -0.11 15.76 -22.03
N GLU A 234 1.13 15.37 -21.77
CA GLU A 234 1.55 15.01 -20.40
C GLU A 234 1.49 16.21 -19.45
N ALA A 235 1.86 17.41 -19.90
CA ALA A 235 1.78 18.60 -19.06
C ALA A 235 0.34 19.02 -18.74
N VAL A 236 -0.60 18.80 -19.66
CA VAL A 236 -2.03 19.02 -19.38
C VAL A 236 -2.59 17.94 -18.47
N ASP A 237 -2.18 16.68 -18.60
CA ASP A 237 -2.58 15.62 -17.66
C ASP A 237 -2.06 15.91 -16.23
N ASP A 238 -0.79 16.32 -16.11
CA ASP A 238 -0.21 16.79 -14.84
C ASP A 238 -1.03 17.98 -14.28
N PHE A 239 -1.39 18.95 -15.13
CA PHE A 239 -2.22 20.09 -14.72
C PHE A 239 -3.63 19.68 -14.28
N LEU A 240 -4.29 18.80 -15.03
CA LEU A 240 -5.60 18.27 -14.71
C LEU A 240 -5.58 17.52 -13.39
N SER A 241 -4.48 16.86 -13.03
CA SER A 241 -4.31 16.14 -11.76
C SER A 241 -4.25 17.05 -10.52
N ASP A 242 -3.96 18.35 -10.71
CA ASP A 242 -3.88 19.36 -9.63
C ASP A 242 -4.93 20.49 -9.78
N ILE A 243 -5.80 20.40 -10.79
CA ILE A 243 -6.69 21.50 -11.22
C ILE A 243 -7.64 21.99 -10.12
N SER A 244 -7.99 21.14 -9.16
CA SER A 244 -8.89 21.53 -8.06
C SER A 244 -8.28 22.52 -7.07
N GLU A 245 -6.95 22.68 -7.07
CA GLU A 245 -6.22 23.66 -6.25
C GLU A 245 -5.98 24.98 -7.00
N VAL A 246 -6.28 25.03 -8.31
CA VAL A 246 -6.04 26.21 -9.16
C VAL A 246 -7.28 27.11 -9.17
N LYS A 247 -7.29 28.11 -8.28
CA LYS A 247 -8.43 29.05 -8.10
C LYS A 247 -8.88 29.79 -9.36
N ALA A 248 -8.01 29.93 -10.37
CA ALA A 248 -8.31 30.66 -11.59
C ALA A 248 -9.19 29.87 -12.58
N VAL A 249 -9.44 28.58 -12.33
CA VAL A 249 -10.12 27.70 -13.28
C VAL A 249 -11.50 27.31 -12.78
N ASP A 250 -12.54 27.72 -13.51
CA ASP A 250 -13.92 27.33 -13.26
C ASP A 250 -14.33 26.10 -14.10
N SER A 251 -15.59 25.66 -13.96
CA SER A 251 -16.13 24.53 -14.73
C SER A 251 -16.06 24.72 -16.25
N ASN A 252 -16.07 25.96 -16.77
CA ASN A 252 -15.92 26.20 -18.20
C ASN A 252 -14.46 26.02 -18.61
N GLY A 253 -13.52 26.54 -17.82
CA GLY A 253 -12.09 26.35 -18.05
C GLY A 253 -11.69 24.87 -18.03
N VAL A 254 -12.29 24.05 -17.15
CA VAL A 254 -12.09 22.58 -17.15
C VAL A 254 -12.57 21.94 -18.46
N ARG A 255 -13.76 22.32 -18.95
CA ARG A 255 -14.26 21.83 -20.25
C ARG A 255 -13.38 22.28 -21.40
N GLU A 256 -12.98 23.55 -21.42
CA GLU A 256 -12.16 24.14 -22.47
C GLU A 256 -10.81 23.43 -22.60
N ILE A 257 -10.07 23.26 -21.50
CA ILE A 257 -8.79 22.55 -21.55
C ILE A 257 -8.97 21.05 -21.87
N GLY A 258 -10.05 20.43 -21.39
CA GLY A 258 -10.39 19.05 -21.71
C GLY A 258 -10.68 18.86 -23.19
N ASP A 259 -11.52 19.72 -23.78
CA ASP A 259 -11.83 19.72 -25.21
C ASP A 259 -10.58 20.00 -26.05
N ALA A 260 -9.72 20.93 -25.62
CA ALA A 260 -8.43 21.18 -26.28
C ALA A 260 -7.53 19.93 -26.28
N LEU A 261 -7.47 19.19 -25.16
CA LEU A 261 -6.72 17.93 -25.07
C LEU A 261 -7.32 16.83 -25.95
N VAL A 262 -8.65 16.74 -26.05
CA VAL A 262 -9.35 15.80 -26.94
C VAL A 262 -9.09 16.15 -28.41
N GLU A 263 -9.18 17.42 -28.80
CA GLU A 263 -8.85 17.89 -30.15
C GLU A 263 -7.38 17.64 -30.48
N PHE A 264 -6.48 17.84 -29.52
CA PHE A 264 -5.09 17.41 -29.65
C PHE A 264 -5.00 15.90 -29.90
N GLY A 265 -5.69 15.08 -29.12
CA GLY A 265 -5.72 13.62 -29.29
C GLY A 265 -6.22 13.17 -30.66
N LYS A 266 -7.23 13.86 -31.23
CA LYS A 266 -7.74 13.60 -32.59
C LYS A 266 -6.67 13.81 -33.68
N ARG A 267 -5.68 14.67 -33.43
CA ARG A 267 -4.51 14.87 -34.32
C ARG A 267 -3.47 13.74 -34.20
N TRP A 268 -3.67 12.77 -33.31
CA TRP A 268 -2.78 11.61 -33.16
C TRP A 268 -3.47 10.34 -33.62
N SER A 269 -4.62 10.00 -33.03
CA SER A 269 -5.46 8.89 -33.46
C SER A 269 -6.83 8.96 -32.76
N PRO A 270 -7.87 8.28 -33.29
CA PRO A 270 -9.14 8.11 -32.58
C PRO A 270 -8.96 7.49 -31.18
N ALA A 271 -8.05 6.53 -31.04
CA ALA A 271 -7.76 5.89 -29.75
C ALA A 271 -7.13 6.89 -28.76
N THR A 272 -6.26 7.78 -29.22
CA THR A 272 -5.64 8.82 -28.38
C THR A 272 -6.67 9.87 -27.94
N ALA A 273 -7.65 10.21 -28.78
CA ALA A 273 -8.76 11.07 -28.38
C ALA A 273 -9.60 10.44 -27.26
N ASN A 274 -9.91 9.14 -27.35
CA ASN A 274 -10.63 8.43 -26.29
C ASN A 274 -9.79 8.26 -25.03
N TYR A 275 -8.49 8.01 -25.17
CA TYR A 275 -7.56 8.02 -24.05
C TYR A 275 -7.54 9.38 -23.34
N ALA A 276 -7.50 10.50 -24.08
CA ALA A 276 -7.59 11.85 -23.49
C ALA A 276 -8.84 12.01 -22.61
N ARG A 277 -10.00 11.53 -23.07
CA ARG A 277 -11.25 11.58 -22.30
C ARG A 277 -11.18 10.77 -21.00
N VAL A 278 -10.62 9.56 -21.07
CA VAL A 278 -10.40 8.71 -19.88
C VAL A 278 -9.41 9.38 -18.92
N THR A 279 -8.32 9.95 -19.44
CA THR A 279 -7.34 10.71 -18.65
C THR A 279 -7.99 11.91 -17.94
N ILE A 280 -8.76 12.74 -18.66
CA ILE A 280 -9.48 13.87 -18.06
C ILE A 280 -10.38 13.40 -16.93
N ALA A 281 -11.22 12.41 -17.20
CA ALA A 281 -12.16 11.91 -16.22
C ALA A 281 -11.47 11.31 -14.99
N THR A 282 -10.46 10.46 -15.19
CA THR A 282 -9.74 9.82 -14.09
C THR A 282 -8.88 10.80 -13.28
N SER A 283 -8.38 11.89 -13.88
CA SER A 283 -7.67 12.96 -13.17
C SER A 283 -8.63 13.85 -12.36
N LEU A 284 -9.84 14.10 -12.86
CA LEU A 284 -10.90 14.75 -12.08
C LEU A 284 -11.40 13.87 -10.93
N MET A 285 -11.63 12.58 -11.18
CA MET A 285 -12.06 11.59 -10.19
C MET A 285 -11.02 11.36 -9.09
N SER A 286 -9.73 11.32 -9.41
CA SER A 286 -8.67 11.17 -8.39
C SER A 286 -8.58 12.34 -7.41
N GLN A 287 -9.28 13.44 -7.70
CA GLN A 287 -9.45 14.58 -6.82
C GLN A 287 -10.88 14.68 -6.26
N GLY A 288 -11.82 13.83 -6.68
CA GLY A 288 -13.25 14.00 -6.38
C GLY A 288 -13.84 15.30 -6.92
N TYR A 289 -13.29 15.88 -8.00
CA TYR A 289 -13.58 17.24 -8.49
C TYR A 289 -14.36 17.21 -9.81
N GLN A 290 -15.42 18.03 -9.96
CA GLN A 290 -16.19 18.16 -11.21
C GLN A 290 -16.61 16.79 -11.81
N LEU A 291 -17.20 15.93 -10.98
CA LEU A 291 -17.52 14.55 -11.36
C LEU A 291 -18.57 14.46 -12.48
N ASP A 292 -19.43 15.47 -12.58
CA ASP A 292 -20.35 15.66 -13.71
C ASP A 292 -19.60 15.82 -15.04
N ILE A 293 -18.56 16.66 -15.06
CA ILE A 293 -17.70 16.84 -16.24
C ILE A 293 -16.92 15.54 -16.54
N ALA A 294 -16.43 14.86 -15.51
CA ALA A 294 -15.75 13.57 -15.70
C ALA A 294 -16.68 12.55 -16.38
N ASP A 295 -17.94 12.46 -15.96
CA ASP A 295 -18.94 11.58 -16.57
C ASP A 295 -19.33 12.00 -18.00
N GLU A 296 -19.39 13.31 -18.31
CA GLU A 296 -19.58 13.81 -19.68
C GLU A 296 -18.50 13.26 -20.63
N PHE A 297 -17.23 13.32 -20.23
CA PHE A 297 -16.12 12.79 -21.02
C PHE A 297 -16.14 11.25 -21.13
N LEU A 298 -16.45 10.54 -20.04
CA LEU A 298 -16.55 9.07 -20.05
C LEU A 298 -17.70 8.55 -20.90
N ALA A 299 -18.86 9.22 -20.87
CA ALA A 299 -20.00 8.85 -21.69
C ALA A 299 -19.63 8.89 -23.18
N THR A 300 -18.96 9.96 -23.59
CA THR A 300 -18.46 10.11 -24.97
C THR A 300 -17.38 9.08 -25.29
N ALA A 301 -16.43 8.82 -24.37
CA ALA A 301 -15.40 7.81 -24.56
C ALA A 301 -15.99 6.40 -24.73
N LYS A 302 -17.02 6.05 -23.96
CA LYS A 302 -17.71 4.76 -24.07
C LYS A 302 -18.45 4.61 -25.40
N GLU A 303 -19.05 5.69 -25.90
CA GLU A 303 -19.77 5.69 -27.17
C GLU A 303 -18.83 5.63 -28.39
N GLU A 304 -17.70 6.34 -28.35
CA GLU A 304 -16.79 6.50 -29.49
C GLU A 304 -15.61 5.50 -29.51
N SER A 305 -15.38 4.74 -28.44
CA SER A 305 -14.28 3.76 -28.38
C SER A 305 -14.68 2.37 -28.87
N SER A 306 -13.69 1.54 -29.19
CA SER A 306 -13.94 0.13 -29.48
C SER A 306 -14.33 -0.62 -28.19
N PRO A 307 -15.13 -1.70 -28.30
CA PRO A 307 -15.43 -2.55 -27.14
C PRO A 307 -14.17 -3.05 -26.43
N GLU A 308 -13.13 -3.37 -27.20
CA GLU A 308 -11.85 -3.85 -26.67
C GLU A 308 -11.17 -2.75 -25.84
N PHE A 309 -11.07 -1.52 -26.37
CA PHE A 309 -10.51 -0.40 -25.62
C PHE A 309 -11.27 -0.17 -24.32
N TRP A 310 -12.61 -0.07 -24.39
CA TRP A 310 -13.42 0.19 -23.21
C TRP A 310 -13.28 -0.91 -22.16
N SER A 311 -13.23 -2.18 -22.58
CA SER A 311 -13.09 -3.31 -21.66
C SER A 311 -11.81 -3.29 -20.82
N TYR A 312 -10.72 -2.69 -21.33
CA TYR A 312 -9.48 -2.53 -20.57
C TYR A 312 -9.57 -1.45 -19.50
N TRP A 313 -10.47 -0.47 -19.65
CA TRP A 313 -10.59 0.68 -18.77
C TRP A 313 -11.78 0.60 -17.80
N GLU A 314 -12.81 -0.18 -18.11
CA GLU A 314 -14.07 -0.19 -17.35
C GLU A 314 -13.87 -0.46 -15.85
N GLU A 315 -13.15 -1.51 -15.49
CA GLU A 315 -12.87 -1.83 -14.08
C GLU A 315 -12.05 -0.74 -13.37
N VAL A 316 -11.09 -0.14 -14.08
CA VAL A 316 -10.27 0.95 -13.54
C VAL A 316 -11.12 2.19 -13.29
N ILE A 317 -12.00 2.53 -14.23
CA ILE A 317 -12.91 3.68 -14.13
C ILE A 317 -13.88 3.50 -12.96
N ASP A 318 -14.44 2.31 -12.78
CA ASP A 318 -15.36 2.03 -11.68
C ASP A 318 -14.63 2.19 -10.33
N SER A 319 -13.38 1.70 -10.21
CA SER A 319 -12.57 1.94 -9.01
C SER A 319 -12.29 3.43 -8.76
N TYR A 320 -12.04 4.22 -9.82
CA TYR A 320 -11.89 5.68 -9.69
C TYR A 320 -13.18 6.36 -9.23
N ARG A 321 -14.35 5.91 -9.68
CA ARG A 321 -15.65 6.46 -9.25
C ARG A 321 -15.90 6.26 -7.77
N ASP A 322 -15.68 5.05 -7.27
CA ASP A 322 -15.87 4.74 -5.84
C ASP A 322 -14.98 5.64 -4.97
N PHE A 323 -13.72 5.81 -5.37
CA PHE A 323 -12.80 6.69 -4.67
C PHE A 323 -13.18 8.17 -4.79
N ALA A 324 -13.64 8.60 -5.98
CA ALA A 324 -14.05 9.98 -6.25
C ALA A 324 -15.22 10.43 -5.39
N ILE A 325 -16.19 9.55 -5.12
CA ILE A 325 -17.34 9.83 -4.24
C ILE A 325 -16.85 10.23 -2.84
N ILE A 326 -15.92 9.45 -2.27
CA ILE A 326 -15.36 9.72 -0.94
C ILE A 326 -14.53 11.03 -0.94
N LEU A 327 -13.73 11.26 -1.97
CA LEU A 327 -12.95 12.50 -2.08
C LEU A 327 -13.84 13.74 -2.24
N SER A 328 -14.92 13.64 -3.01
CA SER A 328 -15.92 14.70 -3.15
C SER A 328 -16.55 15.02 -1.80
N ALA A 329 -16.99 13.99 -1.06
CA ALA A 329 -17.52 14.13 0.28
C ALA A 329 -16.53 14.83 1.24
N ARG A 330 -15.25 14.44 1.21
CA ARG A 330 -14.18 15.08 2.01
C ARG A 330 -13.97 16.55 1.65
N ARG A 331 -14.11 16.94 0.38
CA ARG A 331 -14.04 18.36 -0.05
C ARG A 331 -15.25 19.14 0.45
N GLU A 332 -16.44 18.61 0.23
CA GLU A 332 -17.70 19.28 0.60
C GLU A 332 -17.77 19.51 2.12
N ILE A 333 -17.47 18.49 2.93
CA ILE A 333 -17.46 18.63 4.39
C ILE A 333 -16.35 19.57 4.87
N LYS A 334 -15.21 19.65 4.17
CA LYS A 334 -14.17 20.64 4.47
C LYS A 334 -14.67 22.07 4.29
N GLN A 335 -15.44 22.34 3.24
CA GLN A 335 -16.00 23.66 2.97
C GLN A 335 -17.06 24.01 4.02
N ALA A 336 -18.04 23.12 4.24
CA ALA A 336 -19.10 23.33 5.23
C ALA A 336 -18.54 23.49 6.66
N ALA A 337 -17.63 22.61 7.10
CA ALA A 337 -17.06 22.67 8.45
C ALA A 337 -16.19 23.92 8.71
N ARG A 338 -15.67 24.58 7.66
CA ARG A 338 -14.94 25.86 7.77
C ARG A 338 -15.87 27.05 7.93
N ALA A 339 -17.10 26.97 7.43
CA ALA A 339 -18.09 28.04 7.54
C ALA A 339 -18.74 28.12 8.93
N ILE A 340 -18.68 27.02 9.70
CA ILE A 340 -19.26 26.94 11.05
C ILE A 340 -18.36 27.66 12.07
N GLU A 341 -18.91 28.69 12.72
CA GLU A 341 -18.33 29.41 13.85
C GLU A 341 -19.15 29.25 15.14
N SER A 342 -20.43 28.89 15.05
CA SER A 342 -21.34 28.74 16.20
C SER A 342 -22.53 27.80 15.91
N ALA A 343 -23.37 27.56 16.94
CA ALA A 343 -24.59 26.75 16.81
C ALA A 343 -25.66 27.35 15.88
N ASP A 344 -25.58 28.64 15.54
CA ASP A 344 -26.54 29.31 14.66
C ASP A 344 -26.31 28.99 13.16
N ASP A 345 -25.17 28.39 12.81
CA ASP A 345 -24.76 28.02 11.44
C ASP A 345 -25.42 26.69 10.98
N SER A 346 -26.74 26.61 11.17
CA SER A 346 -27.50 25.35 11.06
C SER A 346 -27.52 24.72 9.66
N GLU A 347 -27.42 25.52 8.59
CA GLU A 347 -27.42 25.00 7.20
C GLU A 347 -26.13 24.23 6.90
N ASP A 348 -24.96 24.81 7.20
CA ASP A 348 -23.67 24.14 7.01
C ASP A 348 -23.52 22.92 7.94
N LEU A 349 -24.03 23.02 9.17
CA LEU A 349 -24.03 21.89 10.10
C LEU A 349 -24.92 20.73 9.59
N GLU A 350 -26.05 21.02 8.94
CA GLU A 350 -26.88 20.00 8.30
C GLU A 350 -26.16 19.32 7.13
N VAL A 351 -25.40 20.08 6.33
CA VAL A 351 -24.53 19.53 5.27
C VAL A 351 -23.48 18.59 5.86
N VAL A 352 -22.77 19.03 6.91
CA VAL A 352 -21.78 18.22 7.62
C VAL A 352 -22.40 16.90 8.12
N ARG A 353 -23.56 16.97 8.77
CA ARG A 353 -24.29 15.79 9.28
C ARG A 353 -24.75 14.87 8.17
N SER A 354 -25.22 15.42 7.05
CA SER A 354 -25.63 14.65 5.87
C SER A 354 -24.46 13.85 5.28
N ILE A 355 -23.29 14.48 5.16
CA ILE A 355 -22.08 13.82 4.65
C ILE A 355 -21.59 12.76 5.62
N TYR A 356 -21.53 13.08 6.92
CA TYR A 356 -21.18 12.12 7.96
C TYR A 356 -22.11 10.89 7.95
N GLY A 357 -23.43 11.10 7.82
CA GLY A 357 -24.39 10.00 7.74
C GLY A 357 -24.19 9.08 6.53
N LYS A 358 -23.65 9.58 5.42
CA LYS A 358 -23.32 8.78 4.23
C LYS A 358 -21.96 8.08 4.33
N HIS A 359 -21.02 8.68 5.06
CA HIS A 359 -19.65 8.17 5.22
C HIS A 359 -19.23 8.11 6.69
N PRO A 360 -19.94 7.36 7.56
CA PRO A 360 -19.79 7.43 9.01
C PRO A 360 -18.48 6.81 9.54
N TYR A 361 -17.71 6.16 8.67
CA TYR A 361 -16.45 5.49 9.00
C TYR A 361 -15.24 6.05 8.22
N ASP A 362 -15.42 7.13 7.44
CA ASP A 362 -14.30 7.80 6.79
C ASP A 362 -13.56 8.70 7.80
N PRO A 363 -12.26 8.46 8.11
CA PRO A 363 -11.58 9.18 9.19
C PRO A 363 -11.56 10.70 9.04
N ILE A 364 -11.46 11.21 7.81
CA ILE A 364 -11.42 12.65 7.55
C ILE A 364 -12.80 13.26 7.70
N VAL A 365 -13.85 12.59 7.21
CA VAL A 365 -15.25 13.00 7.41
C VAL A 365 -15.58 13.01 8.90
N MET A 366 -15.25 11.93 9.63
CA MET A 366 -15.49 11.82 11.08
C MET A 366 -14.83 12.97 11.85
N TYR A 367 -13.54 13.24 11.61
CA TYR A 367 -12.83 14.28 12.34
C TYR A 367 -13.41 15.68 12.07
N ARG A 368 -13.75 15.98 10.82
CA ARG A 368 -14.36 17.26 10.44
C ARG A 368 -15.78 17.41 11.00
N ALA A 369 -16.54 16.32 11.04
CA ALA A 369 -17.85 16.30 11.68
C ALA A 369 -17.74 16.55 13.19
N ALA A 370 -16.81 15.88 13.88
CA ALA A 370 -16.56 16.13 15.29
C ALA A 370 -16.10 17.58 15.57
N ASP A 371 -15.26 18.15 14.71
CA ASP A 371 -14.84 19.56 14.80
C ASP A 371 -16.03 20.52 14.69
N ALA A 372 -16.88 20.31 13.69
CA ALA A 372 -18.08 21.10 13.46
C ALA A 372 -19.05 21.01 14.65
N GLU A 373 -19.32 19.80 15.16
CA GLU A 373 -20.19 19.60 16.32
C GLU A 373 -19.60 20.25 17.59
N THR A 374 -18.27 20.23 17.75
CA THR A 374 -17.59 20.93 18.84
C THR A 374 -17.79 22.44 18.76
N LYS A 375 -17.63 23.05 17.59
CA LYS A 375 -17.87 24.50 17.38
C LYS A 375 -19.34 24.88 17.59
N ALA A 376 -20.25 23.98 17.24
CA ALA A 376 -21.67 24.13 17.49
C ALA A 376 -22.08 23.81 18.95
N GLU A 377 -21.13 23.57 19.86
CA GLU A 377 -21.36 23.20 21.27
C GLU A 377 -22.20 21.93 21.48
N ASN A 378 -22.28 21.06 20.47
CA ASN A 378 -22.93 19.74 20.54
C ASN A 378 -21.93 18.69 21.03
N LEU A 379 -21.43 18.88 22.25
CA LEU A 379 -20.32 18.11 22.80
C LEU A 379 -20.56 16.61 22.88
N GLU A 380 -21.80 16.19 23.12
CA GLU A 380 -22.16 14.76 23.15
C GLU A 380 -22.00 14.09 21.79
N GLN A 381 -22.45 14.76 20.73
CA GLN A 381 -22.30 14.24 19.37
C GLN A 381 -20.83 14.22 18.95
N ALA A 382 -20.05 15.24 19.34
CA ALA A 382 -18.62 15.27 19.08
C ALA A 382 -17.87 14.15 19.83
N ALA A 383 -18.25 13.87 21.09
CA ALA A 383 -17.71 12.77 21.88
C ALA A 383 -18.04 11.41 21.27
N GLU A 384 -19.27 11.17 20.81
CA GLU A 384 -19.66 9.94 20.10
C GLU A 384 -18.78 9.71 18.86
N ILE A 385 -18.62 10.73 18.00
CA ILE A 385 -17.85 10.59 16.76
C ILE A 385 -16.36 10.31 17.04
N LEU A 386 -15.75 11.06 17.97
CA LEU A 386 -14.35 10.86 18.32
C LEU A 386 -14.12 9.55 19.09
N GLY A 387 -15.04 9.19 19.98
CA GLY A 387 -15.05 7.90 20.67
C GLY A 387 -15.06 6.76 19.66
N GLN A 388 -15.90 6.85 18.63
CA GLN A 388 -15.97 5.86 17.57
C GLN A 388 -14.65 5.78 16.78
N MET A 389 -14.00 6.91 16.49
CA MET A 389 -12.67 6.91 15.85
C MET A 389 -11.58 6.25 16.71
N VAL A 390 -11.65 6.40 18.03
CA VAL A 390 -10.67 5.84 18.98
C VAL A 390 -10.94 4.36 19.24
N ALA A 391 -12.21 3.96 19.30
CA ALA A 391 -12.64 2.61 19.60
C ALA A 391 -12.43 1.62 18.45
N LEU A 392 -12.53 2.09 17.20
CA LEU A 392 -12.49 1.24 16.01
C LEU A 392 -11.06 1.07 15.44
N PRO A 393 -10.69 -0.15 15.00
CA PRO A 393 -9.33 -0.45 14.56
C PRO A 393 -8.79 0.48 13.47
N GLY A 394 -7.62 1.06 13.70
CA GLY A 394 -6.83 1.79 12.70
C GLY A 394 -7.40 3.14 12.24
N LEU A 395 -8.58 3.58 12.69
CA LEU A 395 -9.17 4.86 12.25
C LEU A 395 -8.37 6.07 12.75
N GLU A 396 -7.99 6.07 14.02
CA GLU A 396 -7.12 7.12 14.60
C GLU A 396 -5.74 7.15 13.92
N SER A 397 -5.11 5.99 13.69
CA SER A 397 -3.82 5.91 12.98
C SER A 397 -3.93 6.37 11.52
N SER A 398 -5.06 6.09 10.86
CA SER A 398 -5.29 6.48 9.46
C SER A 398 -5.31 8.00 9.28
N ILE A 399 -5.89 8.75 10.23
CA ILE A 399 -5.87 10.21 10.17
C ILE A 399 -4.50 10.79 10.56
N LEU A 400 -3.83 10.19 11.55
CA LEU A 400 -2.47 10.56 11.97
C LEU A 400 -1.44 10.50 10.83
N GLN A 401 -1.62 9.56 9.90
CA GLN A 401 -0.75 9.37 8.74
C GLN A 401 -1.26 10.04 7.46
N SER A 402 -2.39 10.75 7.52
CA SER A 402 -2.99 11.40 6.35
C SER A 402 -2.30 12.74 6.06
N SER A 403 -2.28 13.16 4.79
CA SER A 403 -1.81 14.51 4.40
C SER A 403 -2.66 15.65 4.97
N VAL A 404 -3.82 15.34 5.54
CA VAL A 404 -4.75 16.29 6.13
C VAL A 404 -4.42 16.56 7.61
N SER A 405 -3.54 15.77 8.24
CA SER A 405 -3.14 15.99 9.64
C SER A 405 -2.60 17.40 9.86
N ASP A 406 -1.70 17.87 8.99
CA ASP A 406 -1.08 19.20 9.09
C ASP A 406 -2.10 20.34 8.89
N GLU A 407 -3.12 20.12 8.05
CA GLU A 407 -4.21 21.08 7.84
C GLU A 407 -5.05 21.27 9.13
N LEU A 408 -5.14 20.24 9.96
CA LEU A 408 -6.07 20.18 11.10
C LEU A 408 -5.49 20.74 12.41
N SER A 409 -4.32 21.41 12.39
CA SER A 409 -3.66 21.97 13.61
C SER A 409 -3.56 20.94 14.74
N PHE A 410 -3.05 19.77 14.36
CA PHE A 410 -3.49 18.47 14.85
C PHE A 410 -3.45 18.27 16.37
N ILE A 411 -4.64 18.03 16.95
CA ILE A 411 -4.81 17.28 18.20
C ILE A 411 -5.37 15.91 17.83
N ALA A 412 -4.70 14.84 18.28
CA ALA A 412 -5.14 13.46 18.03
C ALA A 412 -6.59 13.24 18.49
N PRO A 413 -7.39 12.42 17.78
CA PRO A 413 -8.76 12.09 18.17
C PRO A 413 -8.90 11.77 19.66
N LYS A 414 -8.03 10.92 20.23
CA LYS A 414 -8.03 10.60 21.67
C LYS A 414 -7.81 11.81 22.57
N GLY A 415 -6.87 12.69 22.20
CA GLY A 415 -6.60 13.91 22.96
C GLY A 415 -7.77 14.89 22.92
N ARG A 416 -8.42 15.03 21.76
CA ARG A 416 -9.60 15.89 21.59
C ARG A 416 -10.81 15.32 22.33
N LEU A 417 -11.01 14.00 22.28
CA LEU A 417 -12.03 13.29 23.05
C LEU A 417 -11.84 13.57 24.54
N GLY A 418 -10.63 13.41 25.08
CA GLY A 418 -10.34 13.74 26.47
C GLY A 418 -10.71 15.17 26.85
N GLY A 419 -10.39 16.15 25.99
CA GLY A 419 -10.77 17.54 26.21
C GLY A 419 -12.30 17.78 26.23
N ILE A 420 -13.05 17.09 25.37
CA ILE A 420 -14.52 17.14 25.36
C ILE A 420 -15.10 16.40 26.57
N TRP A 421 -14.53 15.25 26.93
CA TRP A 421 -14.93 14.42 28.06
C TRP A 421 -14.86 15.22 29.37
N SER A 422 -13.77 15.95 29.59
CA SER A 422 -13.64 16.84 30.75
C SER A 422 -14.66 17.99 30.73
N ARG A 423 -15.02 18.52 29.56
CA ARG A 423 -16.06 19.57 29.44
C ARG A 423 -17.46 19.05 29.73
N LEU A 424 -17.71 17.75 29.50
CA LEU A 424 -18.95 17.07 29.82
C LEU A 424 -19.06 16.69 31.31
N ASP A 425 -18.03 16.96 32.13
CA ASP A 425 -17.98 16.64 33.56
C ASP A 425 -18.21 15.14 33.85
N ARG A 426 -17.62 14.28 33.00
CA ARG A 426 -17.68 12.81 33.12
C ARG A 426 -16.44 12.26 33.82
N GLU A 427 -16.61 11.16 34.54
CA GLU A 427 -15.51 10.47 35.23
C GLU A 427 -14.59 9.80 34.19
N ASP A 428 -13.27 9.83 34.43
CA ASP A 428 -12.28 9.32 33.48
C ASP A 428 -12.36 7.78 33.32
N ASP A 429 -12.76 7.07 34.36
CA ASP A 429 -12.94 5.61 34.36
C ASP A 429 -14.16 5.16 33.53
N ALA A 430 -15.14 6.04 33.32
CA ALA A 430 -16.27 5.78 32.42
C ALA A 430 -15.92 5.91 30.93
N LEU A 431 -14.71 6.38 30.58
CA LEU A 431 -14.30 6.53 29.19
C LEU A 431 -14.06 5.17 28.52
N ASP A 432 -13.45 4.22 29.23
CA ASP A 432 -13.16 2.89 28.68
C ASP A 432 -14.47 2.13 28.39
N ASP A 433 -15.42 2.14 29.33
CA ASP A 433 -16.77 1.57 29.12
C ASP A 433 -17.46 2.18 27.89
N PHE A 434 -17.37 3.51 27.73
CA PHE A 434 -17.93 4.21 26.57
C PHE A 434 -17.26 3.78 25.25
N LEU A 435 -15.94 3.61 25.22
CA LEU A 435 -15.23 3.14 24.03
C LEU A 435 -15.58 1.68 23.71
N ASP A 436 -15.78 0.84 24.73
CA ASP A 436 -16.19 -0.55 24.57
C ASP A 436 -17.60 -0.65 23.99
N GLU A 437 -18.56 0.12 24.52
CA GLU A 437 -19.92 0.21 23.98
C GLU A 437 -19.93 0.64 22.50
N LEU A 438 -19.10 1.62 22.14
CA LEU A 438 -18.97 2.06 20.75
C LEU A 438 -18.34 0.99 19.87
N ARG A 439 -17.35 0.25 20.36
CA ARG A 439 -16.74 -0.86 19.62
C ARG A 439 -17.78 -1.93 19.34
N GLU A 440 -18.47 -2.43 20.36
CA GLU A 440 -19.50 -3.47 20.21
C GLU A 440 -20.58 -3.07 19.19
N LYS A 441 -21.01 -1.81 19.23
CA LYS A 441 -22.05 -1.28 18.35
C LYS A 441 -21.60 -1.15 16.89
N HIS A 442 -20.33 -0.84 16.63
CA HIS A 442 -19.87 -0.40 15.31
C HIS A 442 -18.87 -1.36 14.63
N LEU A 443 -18.20 -2.25 15.35
CA LEU A 443 -17.12 -3.09 14.83
C LEU A 443 -17.57 -3.96 13.64
N PHE A 444 -18.80 -4.45 13.70
CA PHE A 444 -19.39 -5.36 12.71
C PHE A 444 -20.57 -4.73 11.94
N TYR A 445 -20.51 -3.42 11.67
CA TYR A 445 -21.59 -2.65 11.00
C TYR A 445 -22.06 -3.21 9.65
N PHE A 446 -21.28 -4.10 9.05
CA PHE A 446 -21.51 -4.67 7.72
C PHE A 446 -22.23 -6.02 7.72
N LEU A 447 -22.41 -6.67 8.88
CA LEU A 447 -23.00 -8.01 8.94
C LEU A 447 -24.43 -8.04 8.40
N ASP A 448 -25.22 -6.99 8.65
CA ASP A 448 -26.61 -6.91 8.20
C ASP A 448 -26.75 -6.52 6.72
N SER A 449 -25.67 -6.04 6.08
CA SER A 449 -25.69 -5.59 4.68
C SER A 449 -25.29 -6.65 3.66
N VAL A 450 -24.74 -7.79 4.11
CA VAL A 450 -24.24 -8.85 3.24
C VAL A 450 -25.05 -10.12 3.44
N GLU A 451 -25.57 -10.69 2.35
CA GLU A 451 -26.30 -11.96 2.42
C GLU A 451 -25.32 -13.12 2.68
N VAL A 452 -25.55 -13.87 3.76
CA VAL A 452 -24.73 -15.02 4.13
C VAL A 452 -25.12 -16.22 3.24
N PRO A 453 -24.20 -16.78 2.44
CA PRO A 453 -24.50 -17.94 1.61
C PRO A 453 -24.95 -19.13 2.47
N SER A 454 -26.00 -19.82 2.02
CA SER A 454 -26.43 -21.07 2.67
C SER A 454 -25.38 -22.16 2.44
N LEU A 455 -24.77 -22.65 3.51
CA LEU A 455 -23.86 -23.78 3.45
C LEU A 455 -24.63 -25.11 3.33
N ASN A 456 -24.07 -26.06 2.59
CA ASN A 456 -24.61 -27.41 2.48
C ASN A 456 -24.46 -28.12 3.83
N SER A 457 -25.57 -28.64 4.37
CA SER A 457 -25.56 -29.44 5.61
C SER A 457 -24.70 -30.70 5.48
N ASP A 458 -24.70 -31.33 4.31
CA ASP A 458 -23.82 -32.45 3.95
C ASP A 458 -22.47 -31.99 3.34
N GLY A 459 -22.24 -30.68 3.27
CA GLY A 459 -21.00 -30.07 2.78
C GLY A 459 -19.83 -30.23 3.74
N ARG A 460 -18.62 -30.07 3.22
CA ARG A 460 -17.37 -30.20 3.98
C ARG A 460 -17.29 -29.10 5.04
N THR A 461 -16.77 -29.42 6.23
CA THR A 461 -16.29 -28.40 7.15
C THR A 461 -15.13 -27.66 6.49
N VAL A 462 -15.22 -26.33 6.47
CA VAL A 462 -14.23 -25.44 5.88
C VAL A 462 -13.25 -25.00 6.95
N LEU A 463 -11.96 -25.14 6.69
CA LEU A 463 -10.89 -24.60 7.51
C LEU A 463 -10.34 -23.33 6.87
N THR A 464 -10.35 -22.22 7.59
CA THR A 464 -9.64 -21.00 7.23
C THR A 464 -8.37 -20.87 8.06
N GLU A 465 -7.23 -20.75 7.39
CA GLU A 465 -5.94 -20.45 8.02
C GLU A 465 -5.53 -19.04 7.60
N MET A 466 -5.42 -18.12 8.54
CA MET A 466 -4.97 -16.75 8.30
C MET A 466 -3.64 -16.50 8.96
N PHE A 467 -2.72 -15.93 8.20
CA PHE A 467 -1.46 -15.37 8.67
C PHE A 467 -1.62 -13.86 8.84
N THR A 468 -1.45 -13.38 10.07
CA THR A 468 -1.73 -11.99 10.47
C THR A 468 -0.60 -11.44 11.36
N GLY A 469 -0.74 -10.18 11.77
CA GLY A 469 0.12 -9.56 12.77
C GLY A 469 -0.59 -8.40 13.48
N GLN A 470 -0.40 -8.28 14.80
CA GLN A 470 -1.06 -7.26 15.63
C GLN A 470 -0.70 -5.81 15.26
N GLY A 471 0.44 -5.63 14.59
CA GLY A 471 0.87 -4.33 14.08
C GLY A 471 0.62 -4.11 12.60
N CYS A 472 0.01 -5.05 11.89
CA CYS A 472 -0.22 -4.99 10.45
C CYS A 472 -1.50 -4.18 10.16
N PRO A 473 -1.42 -2.96 9.60
CA PRO A 473 -2.61 -2.18 9.26
C PRO A 473 -3.53 -2.84 8.22
N PRO A 474 -3.04 -3.44 7.12
CA PRO A 474 -3.93 -4.07 6.14
C PRO A 474 -4.54 -5.38 6.63
N CYS A 475 -4.13 -5.90 7.80
CA CYS A 475 -4.69 -7.12 8.36
C CYS A 475 -6.08 -6.89 8.98
N VAL A 476 -6.41 -5.64 9.35
CA VAL A 476 -7.68 -5.29 10.01
C VAL A 476 -8.89 -5.80 9.24
N ALA A 477 -8.96 -5.56 7.92
CA ALA A 477 -10.10 -6.02 7.12
C ALA A 477 -10.25 -7.55 7.13
N ALA A 478 -9.14 -8.30 7.07
CA ALA A 478 -9.16 -9.75 7.06
C ALA A 478 -9.56 -10.32 8.42
N ASP A 479 -9.02 -9.77 9.51
CA ASP A 479 -9.37 -10.17 10.88
C ASP A 479 -10.86 -9.98 11.16
N LEU A 480 -11.42 -8.81 10.83
CA LEU A 480 -12.84 -8.52 11.01
C LEU A 480 -13.74 -9.34 10.09
N ALA A 481 -13.32 -9.59 8.84
CA ALA A 481 -14.04 -10.47 7.92
C ALA A 481 -14.14 -11.90 8.46
N LEU A 482 -13.05 -12.45 9.00
CA LEU A 482 -13.05 -13.79 9.58
C LEU A 482 -13.92 -13.85 10.83
N ASP A 483 -13.83 -12.86 11.73
CA ASP A 483 -14.68 -12.81 12.93
C ASP A 483 -16.16 -12.67 12.56
N GLY A 484 -16.48 -11.82 11.58
CA GLY A 484 -17.82 -11.70 11.03
C GLY A 484 -18.33 -13.02 10.45
N ALA A 485 -17.49 -13.74 9.71
CA ALA A 485 -17.86 -15.04 9.14
C ALA A 485 -18.09 -16.10 10.21
N GLN A 486 -17.29 -16.11 11.29
CA GLN A 486 -17.52 -17.02 12.42
C GLN A 486 -18.82 -16.72 13.17
N GLN A 487 -19.24 -15.45 13.25
CA GLN A 487 -20.53 -15.08 13.84
C GLN A 487 -21.72 -15.44 12.93
N ALA A 488 -21.56 -15.25 11.62
CA ALA A 488 -22.62 -15.44 10.64
C ALA A 488 -22.85 -16.92 10.26
N VAL A 489 -21.77 -17.70 10.13
CA VAL A 489 -21.83 -19.12 9.77
C VAL A 489 -22.19 -19.94 11.00
N GLN A 490 -23.43 -20.40 11.06
CA GLN A 490 -23.92 -21.21 12.17
C GLN A 490 -23.41 -22.66 12.09
N GLY A 491 -22.99 -23.22 13.24
CA GLY A 491 -22.64 -24.64 13.39
C GLY A 491 -21.15 -24.95 13.23
N ASP A 492 -20.83 -26.23 13.05
CA ASP A 492 -19.47 -26.80 12.96
C ASP A 492 -18.89 -26.77 11.52
N LYS A 493 -19.39 -25.84 10.68
CA LYS A 493 -19.08 -25.78 9.25
C LYS A 493 -17.90 -24.88 8.90
N LEU A 494 -17.49 -24.01 9.81
CA LEU A 494 -16.34 -23.13 9.65
C LEU A 494 -15.44 -23.26 10.88
N ILE A 495 -14.18 -23.58 10.65
CA ILE A 495 -13.11 -23.52 11.63
C ILE A 495 -12.13 -22.44 11.17
N SER A 496 -11.76 -21.54 12.06
CA SER A 496 -10.80 -20.48 11.77
C SER A 496 -9.59 -20.60 12.66
N LEU A 497 -8.38 -20.41 12.10
CA LEU A 497 -7.12 -20.37 12.80
C LEU A 497 -6.34 -19.12 12.41
N ARG A 498 -5.81 -18.42 13.42
CA ARG A 498 -4.93 -17.27 13.24
C ARG A 498 -3.51 -17.60 13.65
N TYR A 499 -2.60 -17.48 12.71
CA TYR A 499 -1.16 -17.63 12.88
C TYR A 499 -0.53 -16.24 12.88
N HIS A 500 -0.13 -15.77 14.05
CA HIS A 500 0.57 -14.50 14.19
C HIS A 500 2.03 -14.63 13.72
N LEU A 501 2.50 -13.61 12.99
CA LEU A 501 3.86 -13.52 12.47
C LEU A 501 4.50 -12.18 12.87
N HIS A 502 5.83 -12.16 12.93
CA HIS A 502 6.63 -10.94 13.12
C HIS A 502 6.72 -10.05 11.86
N VAL A 503 5.63 -9.92 11.10
CA VAL A 503 5.55 -9.17 9.84
C VAL A 503 4.29 -8.30 9.82
N PRO A 504 4.39 -6.98 9.54
CA PRO A 504 5.62 -6.22 9.28
C PRO A 504 6.38 -5.82 10.56
N TYR A 505 5.78 -6.00 11.73
CA TYR A 505 6.34 -5.60 13.02
C TYR A 505 6.48 -6.79 13.99
N PRO A 506 7.33 -6.68 15.03
CA PRO A 506 7.33 -7.63 16.13
C PRO A 506 5.93 -7.89 16.69
N ASP A 507 5.63 -9.13 16.97
CA ASP A 507 4.30 -9.58 17.39
C ASP A 507 4.43 -10.58 18.56
N PRO A 508 3.94 -10.25 19.77
CA PRO A 508 4.06 -11.09 20.95
C PRO A 508 3.13 -12.31 20.97
N LEU A 509 2.26 -12.47 19.97
CA LEU A 509 1.40 -13.65 19.81
C LEU A 509 2.02 -14.71 18.88
N THR A 510 3.16 -14.39 18.25
CA THR A 510 3.88 -15.30 17.35
C THR A 510 4.55 -16.45 18.11
N ASN A 511 4.64 -17.62 17.46
CA ASN A 511 5.43 -18.76 17.92
C ASN A 511 6.14 -19.43 16.73
N LEU A 512 7.00 -20.41 17.04
CA LEU A 512 7.79 -21.12 16.03
C LEU A 512 6.93 -21.92 15.05
N ASP A 513 5.85 -22.55 15.54
CA ASP A 513 4.95 -23.35 14.70
C ASP A 513 4.21 -22.47 13.68
N SER A 514 3.80 -21.27 14.07
CA SER A 514 3.17 -20.29 13.17
C SER A 514 4.12 -19.87 12.05
N GLN A 515 5.39 -19.61 12.38
CA GLN A 515 6.42 -19.27 11.39
C GLN A 515 6.66 -20.43 10.42
N GLN A 516 6.85 -21.65 10.92
CA GLN A 516 7.02 -22.84 10.07
C GLN A 516 5.79 -23.15 9.22
N ARG A 517 4.58 -22.95 9.77
CA ARG A 517 3.33 -23.09 9.02
C ARG A 517 3.23 -22.05 7.89
N SER A 518 3.77 -20.85 8.10
CA SER A 518 3.87 -19.83 7.05
C SER A 518 4.85 -20.22 5.94
N GLU A 519 5.97 -20.88 6.28
CA GLU A 519 6.94 -21.41 5.33
C GLU A 519 6.34 -22.51 4.46
N TYR A 520 5.52 -23.40 5.04
CA TYR A 520 4.81 -24.47 4.32
C TYR A 520 3.97 -23.95 3.15
N TYR A 521 3.35 -22.77 3.32
CA TYR A 521 2.55 -22.10 2.31
C TYR A 521 3.33 -21.08 1.46
N GLY A 522 4.57 -20.76 1.84
CA GLY A 522 5.38 -19.73 1.18
C GLY A 522 4.81 -18.32 1.35
N VAL A 523 4.23 -18.02 2.52
CA VAL A 523 3.65 -16.71 2.84
C VAL A 523 4.74 -15.64 2.78
N ARG A 524 4.48 -14.55 2.05
CA ARG A 524 5.43 -13.44 1.85
C ARG A 524 5.03 -12.12 2.54
N GLY A 525 3.84 -12.08 3.11
CA GLY A 525 3.29 -10.90 3.75
C GLY A 525 1.97 -11.21 4.45
N THR A 526 1.58 -10.31 5.32
CA THR A 526 0.34 -10.36 6.08
C THR A 526 -0.57 -9.21 5.62
N PRO A 527 -1.90 -9.40 5.54
CA PRO A 527 -2.60 -10.68 5.78
C PRO A 527 -2.42 -11.66 4.60
N THR A 528 -2.43 -12.96 4.90
CA THR A 528 -2.59 -14.02 3.89
C THR A 528 -3.58 -15.05 4.41
N VAL A 529 -4.66 -15.31 3.67
CA VAL A 529 -5.72 -16.26 4.05
C VAL A 529 -5.74 -17.46 3.10
N PHE A 530 -5.90 -18.66 3.64
CA PHE A 530 -6.19 -19.88 2.91
C PHE A 530 -7.53 -20.46 3.36
N VAL A 531 -8.38 -20.81 2.41
CA VAL A 531 -9.65 -21.51 2.62
C VAL A 531 -9.47 -22.94 2.10
N ASN A 532 -9.50 -23.93 3.00
CA ASN A 532 -9.11 -25.31 2.73
C ASN A 532 -7.75 -25.44 2.02
N GLY A 533 -6.79 -24.57 2.38
CA GLY A 533 -5.45 -24.56 1.80
C GLY A 533 -5.36 -23.90 0.42
N VAL A 534 -6.45 -23.34 -0.09
CA VAL A 534 -6.50 -22.55 -1.32
C VAL A 534 -6.63 -21.08 -0.97
N GLN A 535 -5.75 -20.24 -1.51
CA GLN A 535 -5.86 -18.80 -1.29
C GLN A 535 -6.97 -18.22 -2.18
N PRO A 536 -7.87 -17.36 -1.65
CA PRO A 536 -8.89 -16.68 -2.44
C PRO A 536 -8.32 -15.95 -3.66
N THR A 537 -9.11 -15.84 -4.74
CA THR A 537 -8.67 -15.17 -5.98
C THR A 537 -8.36 -13.70 -5.72
N GLU A 538 -9.22 -13.06 -4.91
CA GLU A 538 -9.06 -11.68 -4.47
C GLU A 538 -8.35 -11.59 -3.12
N PRO A 539 -7.44 -10.63 -2.94
CA PRO A 539 -6.85 -10.36 -1.63
C PRO A 539 -7.92 -9.96 -0.61
N LEU A 540 -7.78 -10.49 0.61
CA LEU A 540 -8.52 -10.09 1.79
C LEU A 540 -7.57 -9.19 2.61
N ALA A 541 -7.62 -7.88 2.37
CA ALA A 541 -6.71 -6.92 2.97
C ALA A 541 -7.32 -5.51 2.95
N GLY A 542 -6.85 -4.66 3.87
CA GLY A 542 -7.25 -3.26 3.97
C GLY A 542 -7.50 -2.82 5.41
N GLY A 543 -7.93 -1.57 5.56
CA GLY A 543 -8.31 -1.02 6.86
C GLY A 543 -9.75 -1.39 7.26
N PHE A 544 -10.22 -0.79 8.34
CA PHE A 544 -11.58 -1.01 8.86
C PHE A 544 -12.69 -0.85 7.80
N THR A 545 -12.60 0.16 6.94
CA THR A 545 -13.60 0.41 5.89
C THR A 545 -13.58 -0.61 4.75
N ASN A 546 -12.54 -1.46 4.64
CA ASN A 546 -12.44 -2.54 3.66
C ASN A 546 -12.94 -3.90 4.19
N ALA A 547 -13.34 -3.97 5.46
CA ALA A 547 -13.89 -5.19 6.05
C ALA A 547 -15.14 -5.74 5.32
N PRO A 548 -16.09 -4.92 4.83
CA PRO A 548 -17.26 -5.43 4.11
C PRO A 548 -16.90 -6.22 2.85
N ASP A 549 -16.04 -5.66 1.99
CA ASP A 549 -15.59 -6.32 0.76
C ASP A 549 -14.82 -7.61 1.07
N SER A 550 -13.96 -7.57 2.10
CA SER A 550 -13.20 -8.75 2.54
C SER A 550 -14.13 -9.84 3.10
N TYR A 551 -15.19 -9.44 3.80
CA TYR A 551 -16.20 -10.34 4.35
C TYR A 551 -17.00 -11.04 3.26
N GLU A 552 -17.51 -10.30 2.27
CA GLU A 552 -18.24 -10.87 1.13
C GLU A 552 -17.38 -11.86 0.34
N ARG A 553 -16.15 -11.46 -0.03
CA ARG A 553 -15.20 -12.33 -0.74
C ARG A 553 -14.84 -13.59 0.05
N LEU A 554 -14.72 -13.48 1.37
CA LEU A 554 -14.45 -14.62 2.23
C LEU A 554 -15.64 -15.57 2.28
N LEU A 555 -16.87 -15.06 2.42
CA LEU A 555 -18.08 -15.88 2.41
C LEU A 555 -18.25 -16.64 1.09
N ASP A 556 -17.95 -16.00 -0.04
CA ASP A 556 -17.95 -16.65 -1.35
C ASP A 556 -16.92 -17.79 -1.42
N ALA A 557 -15.70 -17.56 -0.94
CA ALA A 557 -14.67 -18.58 -0.87
C ALA A 557 -15.06 -19.75 0.05
N ILE A 558 -15.62 -19.47 1.23
CA ILE A 558 -16.12 -20.48 2.17
C ILE A 558 -17.24 -21.30 1.53
N SER A 559 -18.21 -20.63 0.90
CA SER A 559 -19.34 -21.28 0.24
C SER A 559 -18.87 -22.20 -0.88
N ALA A 560 -17.95 -21.73 -1.74
CA ALA A 560 -17.39 -22.52 -2.82
C ALA A 560 -16.68 -23.79 -2.29
N GLU A 561 -15.88 -23.67 -1.23
CA GLU A 561 -15.15 -24.79 -0.65
C GLU A 561 -16.04 -25.77 0.11
N ASN A 562 -17.09 -25.29 0.76
CA ASN A 562 -18.09 -26.13 1.44
C ASN A 562 -18.87 -27.00 0.45
N GLN A 563 -19.14 -26.49 -0.76
CA GLN A 563 -19.91 -27.17 -1.81
C GLN A 563 -19.11 -28.22 -2.60
N GLN A 564 -17.79 -28.27 -2.46
CA GLN A 564 -16.98 -29.29 -3.11
C GLN A 564 -17.30 -30.71 -2.59
N THR A 565 -17.00 -31.70 -3.42
CA THR A 565 -17.26 -33.11 -3.09
C THR A 565 -16.42 -33.56 -1.90
N ALA A 566 -17.04 -34.26 -0.94
CA ALA A 566 -16.32 -34.82 0.19
C ALA A 566 -15.18 -35.77 -0.27
N SER A 567 -14.01 -35.64 0.35
CA SER A 567 -12.82 -36.45 0.04
C SER A 567 -13.00 -37.95 0.35
N GLY A 568 -14.04 -38.31 1.12
CA GLY A 568 -14.26 -39.66 1.65
C GLY A 568 -13.39 -39.99 2.87
N ILE A 569 -12.62 -39.02 3.39
CA ILE A 569 -11.85 -39.17 4.63
C ILE A 569 -12.77 -38.93 5.83
N GLN A 570 -12.79 -39.89 6.75
CA GLN A 570 -13.44 -39.77 8.05
C GLN A 570 -12.40 -39.39 9.09
N LEU A 571 -12.60 -38.26 9.75
CA LEU A 571 -11.71 -37.71 10.77
C LEU A 571 -12.37 -37.73 12.14
N GLN A 572 -11.63 -38.17 13.16
CA GLN A 572 -12.02 -38.15 14.56
C GLN A 572 -10.87 -37.57 15.38
N ALA A 573 -11.18 -36.76 16.39
CA ALA A 573 -10.21 -36.22 17.33
C ALA A 573 -10.76 -36.25 18.76
N ASN A 574 -9.88 -36.41 19.75
CA ASN A 574 -10.21 -36.29 21.16
C ASN A 574 -9.08 -35.58 21.90
N SER A 575 -9.44 -34.73 22.85
CA SER A 575 -8.52 -34.05 23.76
C SER A 575 -9.03 -34.08 25.19
N SER A 576 -8.14 -34.43 26.13
CA SER A 576 -8.44 -34.42 27.55
C SER A 576 -7.22 -34.09 28.39
N VAL A 577 -7.40 -33.31 29.46
CA VAL A 577 -6.39 -33.10 30.48
C VAL A 577 -6.54 -34.14 31.59
N GLY A 578 -5.42 -34.77 31.94
CA GLY A 578 -5.26 -35.59 33.14
C GLY A 578 -4.10 -35.09 33.99
N GLY A 579 -4.38 -34.49 35.14
CA GLY A 579 -3.35 -33.83 35.95
C GLY A 579 -2.82 -32.57 35.24
N GLN A 580 -1.50 -32.47 35.01
CA GLN A 580 -0.88 -31.37 34.25
C GLN A 580 -0.50 -31.78 32.82
N THR A 581 -1.15 -32.80 32.26
CA THR A 581 -0.82 -33.34 30.93
C THR A 581 -2.04 -33.33 30.02
N LEU A 582 -1.91 -32.69 28.87
CA LEU A 582 -2.85 -32.73 27.77
C LEU A 582 -2.62 -33.98 26.93
N HIS A 583 -3.63 -34.84 26.83
CA HIS A 583 -3.66 -35.98 25.93
C HIS A 583 -4.39 -35.59 24.65
N VAL A 584 -3.75 -35.80 23.50
CA VAL A 584 -4.31 -35.53 22.16
C VAL A 584 -4.30 -36.83 21.37
N SER A 585 -5.44 -37.16 20.75
CA SER A 585 -5.53 -38.23 19.77
C SER A 585 -6.32 -37.78 18.55
N ALA A 586 -5.86 -38.16 17.36
CA ALA A 586 -6.55 -37.90 16.11
C ALA A 586 -6.39 -39.09 15.15
N ARG A 587 -7.44 -39.40 14.40
CA ARG A 587 -7.48 -40.53 13.49
C ARG A 587 -8.22 -40.18 12.21
N ALA A 588 -7.53 -40.34 11.08
CA ALA A 588 -8.11 -40.23 9.75
C ALA A 588 -8.22 -41.63 9.12
N THR A 589 -9.35 -41.94 8.50
CA THR A 589 -9.57 -43.21 7.80
C THR A 589 -10.29 -43.00 6.47
N ALA A 590 -10.03 -43.87 5.49
CA ALA A 590 -10.69 -43.86 4.20
C ALA A 590 -11.02 -45.29 3.73
N GLU A 591 -11.94 -45.42 2.76
CA GLU A 591 -12.24 -46.71 2.13
C GLU A 591 -11.08 -47.21 1.26
N LYS A 592 -10.33 -46.27 0.66
CA LYS A 592 -9.17 -46.53 -0.18
C LYS A 592 -7.89 -46.18 0.57
N SER A 593 -6.75 -46.63 0.03
CA SER A 593 -5.44 -46.21 0.54
C SER A 593 -5.28 -44.69 0.46
N ILE A 594 -4.81 -44.10 1.55
CA ILE A 594 -4.52 -42.67 1.64
C ILE A 594 -3.17 -42.40 0.94
N PRO A 595 -3.09 -41.41 0.03
CA PRO A 595 -1.82 -41.06 -0.63
C PRO A 595 -0.70 -40.70 0.36
N SER A 596 0.54 -40.98 -0.01
CA SER A 596 1.71 -40.70 0.85
C SER A 596 2.01 -39.22 1.02
N SER A 597 1.41 -38.34 0.22
CA SER A 597 1.47 -36.87 0.37
C SER A 597 0.54 -36.36 1.47
N VAL A 598 -0.47 -37.14 1.85
CA VAL A 598 -1.48 -36.71 2.83
C VAL A 598 -0.93 -36.78 4.25
N ARG A 599 -1.17 -35.72 5.02
CA ARG A 599 -0.76 -35.56 6.42
C ARG A 599 -1.97 -35.27 7.29
N LEU A 600 -1.93 -35.80 8.52
CA LEU A 600 -2.80 -35.40 9.61
C LEU A 600 -2.04 -34.38 10.48
N ARG A 601 -2.66 -33.22 10.71
CA ARG A 601 -2.12 -32.12 11.51
C ARG A 601 -3.07 -31.81 12.66
N CYS A 602 -2.50 -31.39 13.79
CA CYS A 602 -3.23 -30.96 14.97
C CYS A 602 -2.74 -29.57 15.38
N VAL A 603 -3.63 -28.73 15.87
CA VAL A 603 -3.36 -27.38 16.35
C VAL A 603 -4.09 -27.20 17.68
N ILE A 604 -3.38 -26.71 18.69
CA ILE A 604 -3.97 -26.16 19.90
C ILE A 604 -4.12 -24.66 19.68
N ALA A 605 -5.34 -24.18 19.73
CA ALA A 605 -5.68 -22.78 19.57
C ALA A 605 -6.31 -22.22 20.84
N GLU A 606 -6.01 -20.96 21.12
CA GLU A 606 -6.64 -20.18 22.17
C GLU A 606 -7.79 -19.39 21.54
N PRO A 607 -9.06 -19.62 21.96
CA PRO A 607 -10.23 -19.02 21.33
C PRO A 607 -10.24 -17.51 21.36
N GLU A 608 -9.71 -16.90 22.41
CA GLU A 608 -9.74 -15.45 22.62
C GLU A 608 -8.51 -15.02 23.42
N VAL A 609 -7.87 -13.95 22.96
CA VAL A 609 -6.76 -13.27 23.63
C VAL A 609 -7.07 -11.78 23.60
N VAL A 610 -7.20 -11.15 24.76
CA VAL A 610 -7.42 -9.71 24.86
C VAL A 610 -6.07 -9.01 24.87
N TYR A 611 -5.73 -8.37 23.76
CA TYR A 611 -4.49 -7.62 23.60
C TYR A 611 -4.70 -6.49 22.61
N ALA A 612 -4.48 -5.25 23.07
CA ALA A 612 -4.55 -4.06 22.21
C ALA A 612 -3.35 -4.02 21.25
N GLY A 613 -3.55 -4.54 20.03
CA GLY A 613 -2.60 -4.48 18.94
C GLY A 613 -2.39 -3.05 18.41
N GLN A 614 -1.23 -2.79 17.83
CA GLN A 614 -0.89 -1.49 17.23
C GLN A 614 -1.77 -1.12 16.04
N ASN A 615 -2.41 -2.09 15.40
CA ASN A 615 -3.41 -1.85 14.35
C ASN A 615 -4.82 -1.54 14.91
N GLY A 616 -5.00 -1.56 16.23
CA GLY A 616 -6.24 -1.25 16.93
C GLY A 616 -7.19 -2.43 17.12
N ILE A 617 -6.83 -3.64 16.71
CA ILE A 617 -7.55 -4.85 17.11
C ILE A 617 -7.26 -5.11 18.60
N VAL A 618 -8.30 -5.38 19.39
CA VAL A 618 -8.20 -5.64 20.84
C VAL A 618 -8.45 -7.10 21.18
N GLU A 619 -9.27 -7.79 20.40
CA GLU A 619 -9.59 -9.20 20.58
C GLU A 619 -8.98 -10.02 19.46
N HIS A 620 -8.11 -10.97 19.80
CA HIS A 620 -7.52 -11.90 18.85
C HIS A 620 -8.14 -13.29 19.05
N ARG A 621 -8.88 -13.76 18.05
CA ARG A 621 -9.65 -15.02 18.14
C ARG A 621 -8.94 -16.20 17.47
N MET A 622 -9.05 -17.38 18.07
CA MET A 622 -8.50 -18.65 17.55
C MET A 622 -6.99 -18.58 17.23
N VAL A 623 -6.23 -18.02 18.16
CA VAL A 623 -4.76 -17.86 18.04
C VAL A 623 -4.09 -19.23 18.17
N ALA A 624 -3.39 -19.67 17.13
CA ALA A 624 -2.66 -20.94 17.17
C ALA A 624 -1.46 -20.85 18.13
N ARG A 625 -1.42 -21.70 19.16
CA ARG A 625 -0.36 -21.71 20.19
C ARG A 625 0.64 -22.85 20.05
N LEU A 626 0.21 -23.99 19.52
CA LEU A 626 1.05 -25.17 19.37
C LEU A 626 0.50 -26.09 18.27
N MET A 627 1.38 -26.77 17.54
CA MET A 627 1.03 -27.83 16.60
C MET A 627 1.56 -29.19 17.09
N PRO A 628 0.75 -29.98 17.84
CA PRO A 628 1.12 -31.33 18.23
C PRO A 628 1.54 -32.20 17.04
N GLY A 629 2.75 -32.76 17.10
CA GLY A 629 3.32 -33.54 15.99
C GLY A 629 4.08 -32.71 14.95
N GLY A 630 4.18 -31.40 15.18
CA GLY A 630 4.88 -30.44 14.33
C GLY A 630 4.05 -29.93 13.14
N PRO A 631 4.42 -28.78 12.55
CA PRO A 631 3.71 -28.20 11.39
C PRO A 631 3.68 -29.09 10.15
N ASP A 632 4.69 -29.96 9.99
CA ASP A 632 4.74 -30.96 8.90
C ASP A 632 3.64 -32.03 9.02
N GLY A 633 3.09 -32.25 10.22
CA GLY A 633 2.10 -33.28 10.50
C GLY A 633 2.64 -34.71 10.39
N VAL A 634 1.73 -35.68 10.52
CA VAL A 634 2.07 -37.11 10.46
C VAL A 634 1.46 -37.81 9.26
N GLY A 635 2.23 -38.68 8.62
CA GLY A 635 1.77 -39.56 7.54
C GLY A 635 1.16 -40.86 8.06
N GLY A 636 0.40 -41.55 7.20
CA GLY A 636 -0.23 -42.83 7.53
C GLY A 636 0.35 -44.03 6.80
N GLN A 637 -0.29 -45.18 7.06
CA GLN A 637 -0.06 -46.44 6.35
C GLN A 637 -1.41 -46.96 5.84
N ASP A 638 -1.40 -47.51 4.62
CA ASP A 638 -2.59 -48.04 3.95
C ASP A 638 -3.75 -47.03 3.93
N ASN A 639 -4.84 -47.31 4.64
CA ASN A 639 -6.07 -46.53 4.63
C ASN A 639 -6.32 -45.74 5.91
N ALA A 640 -5.29 -45.56 6.76
CA ALA A 640 -5.42 -44.84 8.03
C ALA A 640 -4.17 -44.02 8.39
N ILE A 641 -4.40 -42.86 9.00
CA ILE A 641 -3.40 -42.07 9.72
C ILE A 641 -3.83 -42.01 11.19
N ASN A 642 -2.95 -42.40 12.11
CA ASN A 642 -3.21 -42.33 13.55
C ASN A 642 -2.16 -41.43 14.20
N PHE A 643 -2.61 -40.55 15.07
CA PHE A 643 -1.76 -39.67 15.88
C PHE A 643 -2.21 -39.74 17.34
N GLU A 644 -1.27 -39.92 18.25
CA GLU A 644 -1.51 -39.86 19.68
C GLU A 644 -0.27 -39.27 20.36
N THR A 645 -0.48 -38.30 21.25
CA THR A 645 0.60 -37.68 22.01
C THR A 645 0.11 -37.20 23.37
N SER A 646 1.06 -36.95 24.28
CA SER A 646 0.82 -36.38 25.60
C SER A 646 1.78 -35.22 25.80
N ILE A 647 1.24 -34.05 26.12
CA ILE A 647 1.97 -32.79 26.18
C ILE A 647 1.82 -32.22 27.59
N PRO A 648 2.91 -31.94 28.32
CA PRO A 648 2.85 -31.14 29.53
C PRO A 648 2.20 -29.79 29.24
N LEU A 649 1.21 -29.36 30.03
CA LEU A 649 0.54 -28.07 29.80
C LEU A 649 1.53 -26.90 29.85
N SER A 650 2.58 -26.99 30.68
CA SER A 650 3.67 -26.03 30.76
C SER A 650 4.39 -25.79 29.42
N ASP A 651 4.36 -26.74 28.49
CA ASP A 651 5.07 -26.62 27.22
C ASP A 651 4.41 -25.62 26.26
N ILE A 652 3.09 -25.36 26.41
CA ILE A 652 2.37 -24.38 25.58
C ILE A 652 2.91 -22.95 25.79
N PRO A 653 2.90 -22.38 27.02
CA PRO A 653 3.47 -21.06 27.26
C PRO A 653 4.99 -21.05 27.09
N LYS A 654 5.68 -22.14 27.44
CA LYS A 654 7.13 -22.25 27.28
C LYS A 654 7.57 -22.11 25.82
N ASN A 655 6.94 -22.86 24.90
CA ASN A 655 7.30 -22.81 23.48
C ASN A 655 7.08 -21.42 22.86
N THR A 656 6.00 -20.74 23.26
CA THR A 656 5.74 -19.36 22.81
C THR A 656 6.82 -18.42 23.34
N ASN A 657 7.13 -18.48 24.64
CA ASN A 657 8.13 -17.61 25.25
C ASN A 657 9.55 -17.85 24.71
N GLU A 658 9.95 -19.10 24.50
CA GLU A 658 11.26 -19.42 23.91
C GLU A 658 11.39 -18.87 22.48
N ALA A 659 10.33 -18.92 21.68
CA ALA A 659 10.32 -18.32 20.33
C ALA A 659 10.48 -16.79 20.38
N LEU A 660 9.78 -16.13 21.31
CA LEU A 660 9.89 -14.68 21.51
C LEU A 660 11.27 -14.28 22.04
N ASP A 661 11.86 -15.06 22.96
CA ASP A 661 13.22 -14.83 23.46
C ASP A 661 14.26 -14.92 22.34
N GLN A 662 14.14 -15.92 21.46
CA GLN A 662 15.01 -16.07 20.29
C GLN A 662 14.88 -14.87 19.34
N TYR A 663 13.65 -14.39 19.11
CA TYR A 663 13.40 -13.22 18.29
C TYR A 663 14.02 -11.96 18.92
N GLU A 664 13.82 -11.73 20.22
CA GLU A 664 14.41 -10.59 20.94
C GLU A 664 15.93 -10.57 20.87
N GLN A 665 16.55 -11.74 21.05
CA GLN A 665 18.00 -11.90 20.91
C GLN A 665 18.45 -11.60 19.48
N ALA A 666 17.74 -12.10 18.48
CA ALA A 666 18.06 -11.89 17.06
C ALA A 666 17.93 -10.41 16.64
N VAL A 667 16.88 -9.72 17.09
CA VAL A 667 16.69 -8.29 16.84
C VAL A 667 17.73 -7.46 17.59
N THR A 668 17.96 -7.75 18.88
CA THR A 668 18.98 -7.07 19.69
C THR A 668 20.38 -7.22 19.09
N ALA A 669 20.73 -8.41 18.60
CA ALA A 669 22.03 -8.65 17.96
C ALA A 669 22.25 -7.87 16.65
N ARG A 670 21.18 -7.35 16.04
CA ARG A 670 21.19 -6.57 14.79
C ARG A 670 20.86 -5.09 15.00
N SER A 671 20.69 -4.66 16.25
CA SER A 671 20.23 -3.33 16.65
C SER A 671 21.22 -2.69 17.62
N GLU A 672 21.26 -1.36 17.66
CA GLU A 672 22.01 -0.62 18.69
C GLU A 672 21.27 -0.59 20.05
N PHE A 673 20.01 -1.03 20.07
CA PHE A 673 19.15 -1.06 21.24
C PHE A 673 18.74 -2.48 21.59
N GLN A 674 18.62 -2.74 22.90
CA GLN A 674 18.02 -3.96 23.40
C GLN A 674 16.52 -3.95 23.12
N PHE A 675 16.06 -4.91 22.32
CA PHE A 675 14.64 -5.11 22.06
C PHE A 675 14.06 -6.13 23.04
N LYS A 676 12.92 -5.79 23.66
CA LYS A 676 12.14 -6.65 24.54
C LYS A 676 10.65 -6.43 24.29
N PHE A 677 9.89 -7.51 24.24
CA PHE A 677 8.43 -7.44 24.29
C PHE A 677 8.02 -7.02 25.71
N LEU A 678 7.23 -5.95 25.81
CA LEU A 678 6.74 -5.44 27.10
C LEU A 678 5.63 -6.33 27.69
N VAL A 679 4.85 -6.96 26.80
CA VAL A 679 3.74 -7.85 27.15
C VAL A 679 3.84 -9.09 26.26
N ARG A 680 3.57 -10.26 26.83
CA ARG A 680 3.51 -11.56 26.14
C ARG A 680 2.17 -12.24 26.46
N PRO A 681 1.09 -11.87 25.75
CA PRO A 681 -0.27 -12.26 26.12
C PRO A 681 -0.48 -13.79 26.00
N LEU A 682 -0.92 -14.40 27.11
CA LEU A 682 -1.17 -15.82 27.29
C LEU A 682 -2.26 -15.96 28.36
N GLU A 683 -3.54 -15.88 27.98
CA GLU A 683 -4.64 -16.07 28.93
C GLU A 683 -4.77 -17.57 29.26
N LEU A 684 -4.80 -18.41 28.22
CA LEU A 684 -4.85 -19.87 28.26
C LEU A 684 -6.03 -20.44 29.06
N ASP A 685 -7.05 -19.61 29.35
CA ASP A 685 -8.25 -20.00 30.10
C ASP A 685 -9.06 -21.08 29.36
N GLU A 686 -9.20 -20.93 28.04
CA GLU A 686 -9.84 -21.90 27.17
C GLU A 686 -8.89 -22.32 26.05
N LEU A 687 -8.92 -23.60 25.69
CA LEU A 687 -8.15 -24.14 24.58
C LEU A 687 -9.02 -25.07 23.73
N ARG A 688 -8.75 -25.06 22.42
CA ARG A 688 -9.41 -25.91 21.41
C ARG A 688 -8.38 -26.75 20.67
N LEU A 689 -8.75 -27.98 20.37
CA LEU A 689 -8.00 -28.84 19.47
C LEU A 689 -8.65 -28.80 18.08
N ILE A 690 -7.90 -28.36 17.09
CA ILE A 690 -8.26 -28.46 15.68
C ILE A 690 -7.42 -29.59 15.10
N ALA A 691 -8.05 -30.56 14.45
CA ALA A 691 -7.37 -31.59 13.67
C ALA A 691 -7.82 -31.49 12.21
N PHE A 692 -6.88 -31.63 11.28
CA PHE A 692 -7.20 -31.59 9.86
C PHE A 692 -6.28 -32.48 9.03
N VAL A 693 -6.79 -32.95 7.91
CA VAL A 693 -6.10 -33.82 6.96
C VAL A 693 -5.88 -33.02 5.69
N GLN A 694 -4.64 -32.96 5.21
CA GLN A 694 -4.24 -32.12 4.09
C GLN A 694 -3.29 -32.87 3.17
N ASP A 695 -3.42 -32.66 1.86
CA ASP A 695 -2.49 -33.17 0.86
C ASP A 695 -1.35 -32.17 0.64
N ASP A 696 -0.09 -32.58 0.86
CA ASP A 696 1.06 -31.67 0.73
C ASP A 696 1.44 -31.34 -0.72
N GLU A 697 0.98 -32.13 -1.70
CA GLU A 697 1.21 -31.85 -3.13
C GLU A 697 0.28 -30.74 -3.63
N THR A 698 -1.00 -30.79 -3.25
CA THR A 698 -2.02 -29.82 -3.72
C THR A 698 -2.27 -28.70 -2.73
N LYS A 699 -1.85 -28.87 -1.47
CA LYS A 699 -2.19 -28.05 -0.30
C LYS A 699 -3.67 -28.13 0.11
N GLU A 700 -4.49 -28.93 -0.56
CA GLU A 700 -5.92 -29.03 -0.24
C GLU A 700 -6.16 -29.65 1.14
N VAL A 701 -7.01 -29.02 1.95
CA VAL A 701 -7.54 -29.58 3.20
C VAL A 701 -8.73 -30.48 2.86
N LEU A 702 -8.59 -31.76 3.15
CA LEU A 702 -9.51 -32.83 2.76
C LEU A 702 -10.60 -33.09 3.81
N ALA A 703 -10.30 -32.82 5.08
CA ALA A 703 -11.23 -32.93 6.21
C ALA A 703 -10.67 -32.12 7.40
N ALA A 704 -11.54 -31.49 8.19
CA ALA A 704 -11.18 -30.79 9.41
C ALA A 704 -12.24 -31.00 10.50
N ILE A 705 -11.82 -30.95 11.76
CA ILE A 705 -12.69 -31.03 12.93
C ILE A 705 -12.10 -30.17 14.06
N GLU A 706 -12.99 -29.49 14.80
CA GLU A 706 -12.66 -28.81 16.05
C GLU A 706 -13.30 -29.59 17.20
N VAL A 707 -12.54 -29.81 18.28
CA VAL A 707 -13.04 -30.44 19.52
C VAL A 707 -12.56 -29.66 20.75
N PRO A 708 -13.37 -29.59 21.82
CA PRO A 708 -12.97 -28.93 23.05
C PRO A 708 -11.89 -29.75 23.78
N ILE A 709 -11.03 -29.07 24.55
CA ILE A 709 -10.16 -29.73 25.52
C ILE A 709 -10.96 -30.00 26.79
N THR A 710 -11.17 -31.28 27.11
CA THR A 710 -11.97 -31.69 28.27
C THR A 710 -11.12 -31.91 29.53
N GLY A 711 -11.72 -31.77 30.72
CA GLY A 711 -11.01 -31.90 32.00
C GLY A 711 -10.68 -30.55 32.64
N GLU A 712 -10.33 -30.55 33.93
CA GLU A 712 -9.94 -29.34 34.65
C GLU A 712 -8.44 -29.09 34.51
N TYR A 713 -8.08 -27.86 34.18
CA TYR A 713 -6.71 -27.36 34.17
C TYR A 713 -6.70 -25.91 34.63
N ASP A 714 -5.60 -25.51 35.27
CA ASP A 714 -5.37 -24.15 35.76
C ASP A 714 -3.96 -23.73 35.35
N PHE A 715 -3.87 -22.86 34.35
CA PHE A 715 -2.57 -22.35 33.87
C PHE A 715 -1.96 -21.31 34.81
N ALA A 716 -2.74 -20.64 35.66
CA ALA A 716 -2.21 -19.74 36.68
C ALA A 716 -1.35 -20.53 37.69
N ALA A 717 -1.80 -21.73 38.08
CA ALA A 717 -1.03 -22.64 38.94
C ALA A 717 0.27 -23.17 38.28
N VAL A 718 0.26 -23.38 36.96
CA VAL A 718 1.44 -23.82 36.19
C VAL A 718 2.48 -22.71 36.05
N SER A 719 2.02 -21.45 35.91
CA SER A 719 2.90 -20.28 35.81
C SER A 719 3.68 -19.99 37.11
N GLU A 720 3.07 -20.19 38.28
CA GLU A 720 3.75 -20.06 39.58
C GLU A 720 4.85 -21.12 39.79
N GLU A 721 4.66 -22.32 39.26
CA GLU A 721 5.64 -23.41 39.36
C GLU A 721 6.83 -23.17 38.41
N HIS A 722 6.58 -22.55 37.25
CA HIS A 722 7.61 -22.15 36.28
C HIS A 722 8.43 -20.95 36.75
N ALA A 723 7.79 -19.92 37.34
CA ALA A 723 8.49 -18.78 37.94
C ALA A 723 9.44 -19.21 39.07
N LYS A 724 9.01 -20.17 39.91
CA LYS A 724 9.86 -20.76 40.96
C LYS A 724 11.02 -21.60 40.40
N ALA A 725 10.87 -22.19 39.21
CA ALA A 725 11.90 -22.97 38.55
C ALA A 725 12.93 -22.09 37.82
N SER A 726 12.49 -21.00 37.16
CA SER A 726 13.37 -20.00 36.55
C SER A 726 14.20 -19.27 37.60
N ASP A 727 13.61 -18.91 38.75
CA ASP A 727 14.32 -18.31 39.88
C ASP A 727 15.38 -19.26 40.46
N ALA A 728 15.16 -20.57 40.38
CA ALA A 728 16.11 -21.58 40.85
C ALA A 728 17.29 -21.80 39.89
N GLU A 729 17.06 -21.72 38.57
CA GLU A 729 18.13 -21.78 37.56
C GLU A 729 18.95 -20.48 37.50
N GLU A 730 18.32 -19.32 37.67
CA GLU A 730 19.02 -18.02 37.73
C GLU A 730 19.91 -17.92 38.98
N ASN A 731 19.43 -18.42 40.13
CA ASN A 731 20.24 -18.51 41.35
C ASN A 731 21.35 -19.59 41.29
N ALA A 732 21.23 -20.60 40.42
CA ALA A 732 22.28 -21.58 40.20
C ALA A 732 23.40 -21.02 39.29
N ASN A 733 23.08 -20.08 38.40
CA ASN A 733 24.03 -19.45 37.48
C ASN A 733 24.67 -18.16 38.02
N ALA A 734 24.08 -17.53 39.05
CA ALA A 734 24.63 -16.34 39.72
C ALA A 734 25.82 -16.62 40.66
N GLY A 735 26.29 -17.87 40.75
CA GLY A 735 27.40 -18.28 41.63
C GLY A 735 28.81 -17.90 41.17
N THR A 736 28.96 -17.35 39.97
CA THR A 736 30.26 -16.95 39.42
C THR A 736 30.13 -15.76 38.49
N GLU A 737 30.20 -14.53 39.03
CA GLU A 737 30.98 -13.42 38.44
C GLU A 737 30.96 -12.19 39.38
N GLU A 738 32.14 -11.61 39.59
CA GLU A 738 32.39 -10.49 40.49
C GLU A 738 31.84 -9.16 39.93
N SER A 739 31.28 -8.37 40.85
CA SER A 739 30.63 -7.07 40.67
C SER A 739 31.54 -5.94 40.15
N GLY A 740 31.04 -5.16 39.18
CA GLY A 740 31.46 -3.79 38.87
C GLY A 740 30.25 -2.84 38.85
N PRO A 741 30.40 -1.54 39.19
CA PRO A 741 29.30 -0.74 39.74
C PRO A 741 28.37 -0.13 38.70
N ALA A 742 27.08 -0.14 39.04
CA ALA A 742 25.97 0.44 38.30
C ALA A 742 25.97 1.97 38.28
N LEU A 743 25.70 2.56 37.13
CA LEU A 743 25.36 3.97 36.97
C LEU A 743 23.84 4.12 36.87
N ARG A 744 23.27 4.86 37.82
CA ARG A 744 21.85 5.25 37.87
C ARG A 744 21.56 6.35 36.83
N PRO A 745 20.44 6.29 36.08
CA PRO A 745 19.93 7.45 35.35
C PRO A 745 19.18 8.40 36.28
N ALA A 746 19.32 9.70 36.01
CA ALA A 746 18.84 10.81 36.82
C ALA A 746 17.47 11.32 36.37
N ASN A 747 16.64 11.55 37.40
CA ASN A 747 15.60 12.57 37.58
C ASN A 747 14.37 12.62 36.66
N GLN A 748 13.27 12.10 37.22
CA GLN A 748 12.02 12.84 37.31
C GLN A 748 12.19 14.02 38.30
N SER A 749 11.70 15.18 37.92
CA SER A 749 11.47 16.33 38.78
C SER A 749 10.24 16.07 39.66
N ASP A 750 10.40 16.16 40.97
CA ASP A 750 9.26 16.36 41.85
C ASP A 750 9.58 17.45 42.88
N SER A 751 8.53 18.24 43.13
CA SER A 751 8.51 19.49 43.86
C SER A 751 8.83 19.35 45.35
N THR A 752 9.56 20.33 45.86
CA THR A 752 9.87 20.53 47.28
C THR A 752 8.69 21.14 48.05
N GLU A 753 8.35 20.57 49.19
CA GLU A 753 7.79 21.29 50.34
C GLU A 753 8.74 21.16 51.54
N ASP A 754 9.20 22.33 51.97
CA ASP A 754 9.51 22.82 53.33
C ASP A 754 10.13 21.92 54.42
N GLY A 755 11.15 22.49 55.09
CA GLY A 755 11.28 22.30 56.54
C GLY A 755 12.70 22.24 57.11
N ASP A 756 13.26 23.42 57.36
CA ASP A 756 14.01 23.79 58.57
C ASP A 756 15.50 23.46 58.84
N GLU A 757 16.13 24.54 59.32
CA GLU A 757 17.21 24.68 60.31
C GLU A 757 18.70 24.45 59.95
N ALA A 758 19.32 25.58 59.56
CA ALA A 758 20.32 26.33 60.33
C ALA A 758 21.76 25.81 60.57
N SER A 759 22.69 26.70 60.15
CA SER A 759 24.01 27.01 60.74
C SER A 759 25.16 26.03 60.43
N THR A 760 26.40 26.43 60.15
CA THR A 760 27.19 27.63 60.48
C THR A 760 28.30 27.86 59.44
N SER A 761 28.71 29.13 59.36
CA SER A 761 29.93 29.70 58.78
C SER A 761 31.23 28.91 58.92
N ASP A 762 32.09 29.01 57.90
CA ASP A 762 33.42 29.61 58.08
C ASP A 762 34.06 30.01 56.73
N SER A 763 34.46 31.28 56.63
CA SER A 763 35.50 31.77 55.72
C SER A 763 36.73 32.06 56.59
N PRO A 764 37.97 31.99 56.08
CA PRO A 764 38.53 33.20 55.43
C PRO A 764 39.64 32.93 54.39
N GLN A 765 39.84 33.86 53.45
CA GLN A 765 41.03 34.73 53.44
C GLN A 765 41.08 35.63 52.20
N GLU A 766 41.27 36.92 52.47
CA GLU A 766 41.56 38.00 51.54
C GLU A 766 43.05 38.08 51.14
N ALA A 767 43.26 38.83 50.05
CA ALA A 767 44.25 39.91 49.86
C ALA A 767 45.47 39.65 48.95
N GLY A 768 45.61 40.51 47.93
CA GLY A 768 46.89 40.74 47.22
C GLY A 768 46.81 41.42 45.85
N SER A 769 46.72 42.75 45.83
CA SER A 769 47.10 43.75 44.78
C SER A 769 48.51 43.51 44.17
N ALA A 770 49.01 44.07 43.05
CA ALA A 770 48.63 45.01 41.98
C ALA A 770 49.76 45.02 40.89
N GLU A 771 49.49 45.74 39.78
CA GLU A 771 50.43 46.52 38.91
C GLU A 771 51.19 45.92 37.69
N GLU A 772 50.87 46.54 36.54
CA GLU A 772 51.66 47.04 35.39
C GLU A 772 52.69 46.17 34.61
N ALA A 773 52.49 46.07 33.28
CA ALA A 773 53.36 46.70 32.25
C ALA A 773 52.99 46.30 30.78
N THR A 774 52.70 47.30 29.94
CA THR A 774 52.91 47.33 28.46
C THR A 774 54.39 47.66 28.13
N PRO A 775 54.94 47.63 26.87
CA PRO A 775 54.36 47.85 25.52
C PRO A 775 54.90 46.86 24.43
N THR A 776 54.64 46.90 23.10
CA THR A 776 54.76 47.98 22.08
C THR A 776 54.31 47.49 20.68
N GLU A 777 53.65 48.37 19.89
CA GLU A 777 53.70 48.69 18.42
C GLU A 777 53.82 47.58 17.31
N SER A 778 53.29 47.72 16.07
CA SER A 778 52.98 48.90 15.22
C SER A 778 52.00 48.64 14.04
N ASP A 779 51.44 49.77 13.55
CA ASP A 779 50.97 50.21 12.21
C ASP A 779 49.65 49.70 11.58
N GLN A 780 48.59 50.53 11.45
CA GLN A 780 48.34 51.74 10.60
C GLN A 780 48.05 51.40 9.12
N THR A 781 47.03 51.87 8.38
CA THR A 781 46.14 53.08 8.32
C THR A 781 44.92 52.67 7.44
N ASP A 782 43.65 53.00 7.67
CA ASP A 782 42.90 54.28 7.76
C ASP A 782 42.76 55.04 6.41
N ASN A 783 41.53 55.14 5.84
CA ASN A 783 40.73 56.38 5.92
C ASN A 783 39.40 56.40 5.15
N SER A 784 38.44 57.05 5.83
CA SER A 784 37.51 58.12 5.39
C SER A 784 36.16 57.83 4.71
N GLU A 785 35.10 58.01 5.54
CA GLU A 785 34.06 59.08 5.48
C GLU A 785 33.07 59.15 4.29
N GLU A 786 31.85 59.66 4.39
CA GLU A 786 30.85 59.95 5.45
C GLU A 786 29.67 60.63 4.71
N THR A 787 28.48 60.61 5.33
CA THR A 787 27.35 61.56 5.18
C THR A 787 26.27 61.38 4.09
N GLY A 788 25.01 61.37 4.56
CA GLY A 788 23.96 62.22 3.96
C GLY A 788 22.59 61.61 3.66
N GLU A 789 21.74 61.40 4.68
CA GLU A 789 20.28 61.64 4.59
C GLU A 789 20.01 63.13 4.91
N PRO A 790 18.90 63.80 4.47
CA PRO A 790 17.51 63.31 4.62
C PRO A 790 16.45 63.76 3.58
N SER A 791 15.25 63.18 3.73
CA SER A 791 13.89 63.73 3.52
C SER A 791 13.50 64.44 2.22
N GLU A 792 12.45 63.97 1.53
CA GLU A 792 11.11 64.60 1.54
C GLU A 792 10.08 63.84 0.68
N SER A 793 8.84 64.01 1.11
CA SER A 793 7.53 63.60 0.61
C SER A 793 7.23 63.86 -0.86
N GLY A 794 6.30 63.08 -1.42
CA GLY A 794 5.51 63.49 -2.58
C GLY A 794 4.64 62.36 -3.14
N SER A 795 3.33 62.54 -3.04
CA SER A 795 2.24 61.75 -3.60
C SER A 795 2.31 61.61 -5.13
N ASP A 796 1.72 60.56 -5.69
CA ASP A 796 0.49 60.68 -6.50
C ASP A 796 0.01 59.30 -7.00
N GLU A 797 -1.30 59.26 -7.20
CA GLU A 797 -2.20 58.16 -7.52
C GLU A 797 -1.94 57.54 -8.91
N ASP A 798 -2.00 56.21 -9.00
CA ASP A 798 -2.93 55.42 -9.85
C ASP A 798 -2.70 53.90 -9.65
#